data_AF-A0A1V2JE20-F1
#
_entry.id   AF-A0A1V2JE20-F1
#
_cell.length_a   1.000
_cell.length_b   1.000
_cell.length_c   1.000
_cell.angle_alpha   90.00
_cell.angle_beta   90.00
_cell.angle_gamma   90.00
#
_symmetry.space_group_name_H-M   'P 1'
#
loop_
_entity.id
_entity.type
_entity.pdbx_description
1 polymer ?
#
loop_
_entity_poly.entity_id
_entity_poly.type
_entity_poly.pdbx_seq_one_letter_code
_entity_poly.pdbx_strand_id
1 'polypeptide(L)'
;MSQHHQADQTPTPRYKPYKGPAGGWGALISVAQAWLTSDNALKNLRMMLKTNQNGGFDCPGCAWGDSPESGMVKFCENGAKAVNWEATKRRVDGAFFAKHSVTALLEQSDYWLEYQGRLTEPMRYDAETDRYQPVSWEAAFDLVGKHLNALPSPDMAEFYTSGRASNEAAYLYQLFVRAYGTNNFPDCSNMCHEASGVALAQSVGVGKGTVTFDDFEHADAIFVWGQNPGTNHPRMLEPLREAVKRGAQVVCINPLKERGLERFQHPQHPLEMLTNGDKPTNTAYFRPALGGDMAILRGMAKFLLLWERQAQAEGKEAVFDHDFLNEHTANVLDYLGKIDDTSWDEIVEQSGLTLVEIEQAARMYAKGKNVIMCWAMGITQHRHSVPTIQEIANLMLLRGNIGRPGAGLCPVRGHSNVQGDRTMGINERPPVAFLDALERRFHFQVPRENGHNVVEAIHAMLEGRSKVFIGLGGNFAQATPDSPRTFEALRNCDLTVQISTKLNRSHLMHGKDALILPCLGRTDIDIQAEGPQAVTVEDSFSMVHGSNGQLQPLSKLMKSEPAILAGIAAATLGSKPVDWNWLVADYSRIRDLIADTIPGFKDFNEKIKHPGGFYLGNSAGARRWNTPSGRANFRPNILPKDLIHERTHATGRVPDLIMQSMRSHDQYNTTIYGLDDRYRGVKGQRDVLFVNEADIIRLGFKPGQKADIVSLWEDGRERRVKGFTLLAFDIPAGQAAAYYPEVNPLVPLESTGDGSHTPTSKFVAIRLEAASDNGLIMARSA
;
A
#
# COMPACT_ATOMS: atom_id res chain seq x y z
N MET A 1 11.11 15.55 -34.55
CA MET A 1 9.67 15.24 -34.67
C MET A 1 9.39 14.10 -33.72
N SER A 2 8.75 14.39 -32.58
CA SER A 2 8.76 13.51 -31.40
C SER A 2 7.63 12.48 -31.45
N GLN A 3 7.96 11.22 -31.20
CA GLN A 3 7.04 10.08 -31.14
C GLN A 3 6.27 10.04 -29.79
N HIS A 4 5.46 11.07 -29.51
CA HIS A 4 4.63 11.16 -28.28
C HIS A 4 3.18 10.68 -28.45
N HIS A 5 2.90 9.84 -29.45
CA HIS A 5 1.51 9.65 -29.92
C HIS A 5 0.52 9.01 -28.93
N GLN A 6 0.95 8.24 -27.92
CA GLN A 6 0.02 7.40 -27.15
C GLN A 6 -0.65 8.10 -25.97
N ALA A 7 0.06 8.98 -25.24
CA ALA A 7 -0.54 9.73 -24.14
C ALA A 7 -1.35 10.94 -24.62
N ASP A 8 -1.07 11.44 -25.82
CA ASP A 8 -1.77 12.56 -26.46
C ASP A 8 -3.07 12.11 -27.17
N GLN A 9 -3.28 10.79 -27.35
CA GLN A 9 -4.51 10.26 -27.93
C GLN A 9 -5.63 10.26 -26.89
N THR A 10 -6.81 10.76 -27.27
CA THR A 10 -8.04 10.55 -26.50
C THR A 10 -8.62 9.17 -26.86
N PRO A 11 -8.50 8.16 -26.00
CA PRO A 11 -9.02 6.82 -26.31
C PRO A 11 -10.55 6.83 -26.34
N THR A 12 -11.15 5.93 -27.12
CA THR A 12 -12.61 5.70 -27.10
C THR A 12 -12.98 4.84 -25.89
N PRO A 13 -13.77 5.35 -24.93
CA PRO A 13 -14.18 4.57 -23.76
C PRO A 13 -15.06 3.38 -24.16
N ARG A 14 -14.81 2.21 -23.57
CA ARG A 14 -15.64 1.01 -23.77
C ARG A 14 -15.73 0.19 -22.49
N TYR A 15 -16.89 -0.43 -22.28
CA TYR A 15 -17.10 -1.44 -21.25
C TYR A 15 -17.61 -2.74 -21.87
N LYS A 16 -16.96 -3.85 -21.56
CA LYS A 16 -17.41 -5.20 -21.91
C LYS A 16 -16.90 -6.18 -20.84
N PRO A 17 -17.79 -6.86 -20.09
CA PRO A 17 -17.39 -7.82 -19.07
C PRO A 17 -16.38 -8.85 -19.61
N TYR A 18 -15.26 -8.97 -18.92
CA TYR A 18 -14.22 -9.94 -19.27
C TYR A 18 -14.61 -11.33 -18.81
N LYS A 19 -14.37 -12.35 -19.66
CA LYS A 19 -14.76 -13.75 -19.39
C LYS A 19 -13.59 -14.72 -19.24
N GLY A 20 -12.35 -14.25 -19.45
CA GLY A 20 -11.16 -15.10 -19.33
C GLY A 20 -10.64 -15.20 -17.88
N PRO A 21 -9.69 -16.11 -17.62
CA PRO A 21 -9.04 -16.22 -16.32
C PRO A 21 -8.05 -15.09 -16.05
N ALA A 22 -7.62 -14.95 -14.79
CA ALA A 22 -6.43 -14.17 -14.48
C ALA A 22 -5.16 -14.90 -14.99
N GLY A 23 -4.11 -14.13 -15.29
CA GLY A 23 -2.89 -14.69 -15.88
C GLY A 23 -3.04 -15.14 -17.35
N GLY A 24 -2.41 -16.26 -17.69
CA GLY A 24 -2.56 -16.95 -18.97
C GLY A 24 -2.16 -16.17 -20.23
N TRP A 25 -2.77 -16.56 -21.37
CA TRP A 25 -2.56 -15.89 -22.66
C TRP A 25 -2.85 -14.39 -22.62
N GLY A 26 -3.87 -13.97 -21.86
CA GLY A 26 -4.20 -12.56 -21.72
C GLY A 26 -3.12 -11.74 -21.01
N ALA A 27 -2.43 -12.33 -20.02
CA ALA A 27 -1.27 -11.71 -19.39
C ALA A 27 -0.07 -11.64 -20.34
N LEU A 28 0.20 -12.72 -21.09
CA LEU A 28 1.27 -12.72 -22.09
C LEU A 28 1.07 -11.68 -23.19
N ILE A 29 -0.17 -11.53 -23.69
CA ILE A 29 -0.51 -10.49 -24.70
C ILE A 29 -0.31 -9.09 -24.11
N SER A 30 -0.76 -8.84 -22.89
CA SER A 30 -0.59 -7.52 -22.25
C SER A 30 0.89 -7.18 -22.02
N VAL A 31 1.68 -8.15 -21.55
CA VAL A 31 3.15 -7.99 -21.42
C VAL A 31 3.79 -7.73 -22.78
N ALA A 32 3.42 -8.50 -23.82
CA ALA A 32 3.92 -8.30 -25.18
C ALA A 32 3.54 -6.93 -25.76
N GLN A 33 2.32 -6.45 -25.50
CA GLN A 33 1.88 -5.11 -25.91
C GLN A 33 2.70 -4.02 -25.21
N ALA A 34 2.90 -4.14 -23.89
CA ALA A 34 3.75 -3.22 -23.13
C ALA A 34 5.21 -3.21 -23.62
N TRP A 35 5.68 -4.33 -24.16
CA TRP A 35 7.02 -4.45 -24.76
C TRP A 35 7.10 -3.90 -26.18
N LEU A 36 6.07 -4.13 -27.01
CA LEU A 36 6.01 -3.61 -28.38
C LEU A 36 5.91 -2.08 -28.42
N THR A 37 5.32 -1.46 -27.39
CA THR A 37 5.30 0.01 -27.22
C THR A 37 6.59 0.56 -26.59
N SER A 38 7.56 -0.30 -26.27
CA SER A 38 8.83 0.07 -25.65
C SER A 38 9.97 0.07 -26.68
N ASP A 39 10.69 1.18 -26.81
CA ASP A 39 11.80 1.39 -27.76
C ASP A 39 13.05 0.50 -27.51
N ASN A 40 12.93 -0.58 -26.69
CA ASN A 40 14.05 -1.34 -26.14
C ASN A 40 13.74 -2.81 -25.73
N ALA A 41 12.78 -3.47 -26.38
CA ALA A 41 12.26 -4.80 -26.00
C ALA A 41 13.32 -5.87 -25.64
N LEU A 42 14.43 -5.98 -26.40
CA LEU A 42 15.50 -6.98 -26.17
C LEU A 42 16.28 -6.77 -24.86
N LYS A 43 16.56 -5.51 -24.48
CA LYS A 43 17.24 -5.20 -23.21
C LYS A 43 16.32 -5.45 -22.02
N ASN A 44 15.04 -5.12 -22.17
CA ASN A 44 14.02 -5.32 -21.14
C ASN A 44 13.82 -6.82 -20.84
N LEU A 45 13.90 -7.69 -21.85
CA LEU A 45 13.79 -9.14 -21.64
C LEU A 45 14.93 -9.72 -20.78
N ARG A 46 16.19 -9.32 -21.05
CA ARG A 46 17.34 -9.77 -20.23
C ARG A 46 17.25 -9.27 -18.79
N MET A 47 16.76 -8.05 -18.60
CA MET A 47 16.49 -7.50 -17.27
C MET A 47 15.43 -8.28 -16.53
N MET A 48 14.35 -8.69 -17.20
CA MET A 48 13.26 -9.41 -16.54
C MET A 48 13.73 -10.74 -15.94
N LEU A 49 14.70 -11.40 -16.58
CA LEU A 49 15.34 -12.60 -16.06
C LEU A 49 16.22 -12.34 -14.82
N LYS A 50 16.49 -11.08 -14.48
CA LYS A 50 17.22 -10.65 -13.27
C LYS A 50 16.29 -10.08 -12.18
N THR A 51 14.99 -9.97 -12.44
CA THR A 51 14.01 -9.47 -11.45
C THR A 51 13.72 -10.53 -10.39
N ASN A 52 13.81 -10.16 -9.11
CA ASN A 52 13.56 -11.03 -7.95
C ASN A 52 14.48 -12.26 -7.93
N GLN A 53 15.71 -12.10 -8.42
CA GLN A 53 16.74 -13.15 -8.45
C GLN A 53 17.90 -12.75 -7.56
N ASN A 54 18.62 -13.75 -7.04
CA ASN A 54 19.84 -13.50 -6.29
C ASN A 54 20.88 -12.76 -7.17
N GLY A 55 21.47 -11.69 -6.64
CA GLY A 55 22.36 -10.79 -7.39
C GLY A 55 21.69 -9.96 -8.49
N GLY A 56 20.36 -10.05 -8.61
CA GLY A 56 19.52 -9.19 -9.44
C GLY A 56 18.94 -8.03 -8.64
N PHE A 57 17.80 -7.49 -9.10
CA PHE A 57 17.09 -6.41 -8.42
C PHE A 57 15.71 -6.86 -7.94
N ASP A 58 15.26 -6.30 -6.82
CA ASP A 58 13.91 -6.52 -6.29
C ASP A 58 12.89 -5.65 -7.01
N CYS A 59 11.76 -6.24 -7.42
CA CYS A 59 10.71 -5.54 -8.14
C CYS A 59 10.13 -4.39 -7.31
N PRO A 60 10.06 -3.16 -7.84
CA PRO A 60 9.52 -2.03 -7.08
C PRO A 60 8.01 -2.06 -6.83
N GLY A 61 7.35 -3.11 -7.33
CA GLY A 61 5.91 -3.22 -7.43
C GLY A 61 5.19 -3.92 -6.28
N CYS A 62 5.77 -4.82 -5.48
CA CYS A 62 4.96 -5.56 -4.50
C CYS A 62 5.83 -6.16 -3.40
N ALA A 63 5.35 -6.15 -2.15
CA ALA A 63 6.03 -6.74 -1.00
C ALA A 63 5.82 -8.25 -0.83
N TRP A 64 5.17 -8.91 -1.80
CA TRP A 64 5.03 -10.36 -1.74
C TRP A 64 6.41 -11.00 -1.82
N GLY A 65 6.70 -11.99 -0.98
CA GLY A 65 8.03 -12.61 -0.97
C GLY A 65 8.34 -13.47 -2.18
N ASP A 66 9.62 -13.82 -2.29
CA ASP A 66 10.13 -14.66 -3.36
C ASP A 66 10.06 -16.14 -2.95
N SER A 67 9.61 -17.00 -3.87
CA SER A 67 9.70 -18.45 -3.65
C SER A 67 11.17 -18.86 -3.48
N PRO A 68 11.50 -19.74 -2.52
CA PRO A 68 12.85 -20.27 -2.32
C PRO A 68 13.40 -21.00 -3.55
N GLU A 69 12.53 -21.57 -4.40
CA GLU A 69 12.94 -22.37 -5.55
C GLU A 69 13.64 -21.53 -6.64
N SER A 70 14.63 -22.12 -7.32
CA SER A 70 15.46 -21.44 -8.34
C SER A 70 14.79 -21.37 -9.72
N GLY A 71 13.53 -20.93 -9.76
CA GLY A 71 12.81 -20.72 -11.02
C GLY A 71 13.35 -19.53 -11.83
N MET A 72 13.42 -19.66 -13.16
CA MET A 72 13.96 -18.61 -14.05
C MET A 72 13.07 -17.37 -14.17
N VAL A 73 11.78 -17.45 -13.81
CA VAL A 73 10.80 -16.37 -13.97
C VAL A 73 10.09 -16.12 -12.64
N LYS A 74 10.49 -15.06 -11.92
CA LYS A 74 9.96 -14.67 -10.60
C LYS A 74 9.19 -13.34 -10.61
N PHE A 75 8.73 -12.89 -11.78
CA PHE A 75 7.97 -11.66 -11.95
C PHE A 75 6.55 -11.94 -12.45
N CYS A 76 5.61 -11.07 -12.09
CA CYS A 76 4.23 -11.09 -12.59
C CYS A 76 4.00 -10.07 -13.70
N GLU A 77 2.81 -10.10 -14.32
CA GLU A 77 2.40 -9.13 -15.36
C GLU A 77 2.60 -7.67 -14.91
N ASN A 78 2.13 -7.32 -13.71
CA ASN A 78 2.27 -5.97 -13.17
C ASN A 78 3.71 -5.63 -12.80
N GLY A 79 4.51 -6.62 -12.37
CA GLY A 79 5.95 -6.46 -12.18
C GLY A 79 6.66 -6.14 -13.49
N ALA A 80 6.31 -6.83 -14.59
CA ALA A 80 6.86 -6.55 -15.92
C ALA A 80 6.49 -5.13 -16.41
N LYS A 81 5.25 -4.68 -16.16
CA LYS A 81 4.82 -3.30 -16.45
C LYS A 81 5.63 -2.29 -15.63
N ALA A 82 5.82 -2.53 -14.33
CA ALA A 82 6.62 -1.67 -13.45
C ALA A 82 8.07 -1.53 -13.92
N VAL A 83 8.73 -2.65 -14.23
CA VAL A 83 10.11 -2.64 -14.74
C VAL A 83 10.19 -1.93 -16.10
N ASN A 84 9.27 -2.20 -17.03
CA ASN A 84 9.24 -1.53 -18.32
C ASN A 84 8.99 -0.01 -18.19
N TRP A 85 8.17 0.40 -17.21
CA TRP A 85 7.90 1.81 -16.92
C TRP A 85 9.15 2.55 -16.45
N GLU A 86 9.99 1.88 -15.65
CA GLU A 86 11.24 2.42 -15.13
C GLU A 86 12.39 2.38 -16.16
N ALA A 87 12.45 1.32 -16.98
CA ALA A 87 13.47 1.08 -18.01
C ALA A 87 13.30 1.90 -19.31
N THR A 88 12.44 2.92 -19.28
CA THR A 88 12.18 3.79 -20.44
C THR A 88 13.42 4.59 -20.86
N LYS A 89 13.52 4.93 -22.16
CA LYS A 89 14.53 5.89 -22.66
C LYS A 89 14.10 7.34 -22.53
N ARG A 90 12.82 7.60 -22.26
CA ARG A 90 12.26 8.95 -22.21
C ARG A 90 12.78 9.69 -21.00
N ARG A 91 12.97 11.00 -21.16
CA ARG A 91 13.63 11.88 -20.20
C ARG A 91 12.81 13.14 -20.02
N VAL A 92 12.78 13.59 -18.78
CA VAL A 92 12.26 14.88 -18.34
C VAL A 92 13.47 15.65 -17.82
N ASP A 93 13.99 16.54 -18.67
CA ASP A 93 15.21 17.32 -18.47
C ASP A 93 14.92 18.83 -18.51
N GLY A 94 15.96 19.66 -18.41
CA GLY A 94 15.83 21.11 -18.48
C GLY A 94 15.18 21.60 -19.78
N ALA A 95 15.38 20.89 -20.90
CA ALA A 95 14.76 21.24 -22.17
C ALA A 95 13.25 20.94 -22.19
N PHE A 96 12.79 19.93 -21.46
CA PHE A 96 11.36 19.70 -21.23
C PHE A 96 10.75 20.87 -20.43
N PHE A 97 11.32 21.21 -19.26
CA PHE A 97 10.76 22.26 -18.40
C PHE A 97 10.88 23.67 -19.00
N ALA A 98 11.88 23.93 -19.84
CA ALA A 98 11.94 25.17 -20.62
C ALA A 98 10.73 25.35 -21.55
N LYS A 99 10.11 24.24 -22.03
CA LYS A 99 8.94 24.28 -22.92
C LYS A 99 7.62 24.32 -22.15
N HIS A 100 7.54 23.70 -20.98
CA HIS A 100 6.30 23.57 -20.22
C HIS A 100 6.30 24.40 -18.94
N SER A 101 5.34 25.32 -18.79
CA SER A 101 5.11 25.98 -17.51
C SER A 101 4.38 25.02 -16.55
N VAL A 102 4.48 25.26 -15.24
CA VAL A 102 3.76 24.45 -14.25
C VAL A 102 2.26 24.57 -14.47
N THR A 103 1.75 25.77 -14.77
CA THR A 103 0.33 25.98 -15.10
C THR A 103 -0.12 25.11 -16.28
N ALA A 104 0.67 25.02 -17.35
CA ALA A 104 0.32 24.17 -18.50
C ALA A 104 0.38 22.66 -18.16
N LEU A 105 1.33 22.25 -17.31
CA LEU A 105 1.41 20.86 -16.86
C LEU A 105 0.24 20.46 -15.95
N LEU A 106 -0.36 21.41 -15.22
CA LEU A 106 -1.52 21.15 -14.37
C LEU A 106 -2.75 20.66 -15.16
N GLU A 107 -2.89 21.09 -16.41
CA GLU A 107 -3.98 20.66 -17.31
C GLU A 107 -3.84 19.21 -17.79
N GLN A 108 -2.66 18.62 -17.64
CA GLN A 108 -2.38 17.26 -18.11
C GLN A 108 -2.81 16.22 -17.09
N SER A 109 -3.18 15.03 -17.57
CA SER A 109 -3.52 13.90 -16.69
C SER A 109 -2.29 13.32 -15.98
N ASP A 110 -2.48 12.64 -14.85
CA ASP A 110 -1.37 11.97 -14.16
C ASP A 110 -0.70 10.88 -15.02
N TYR A 111 -1.50 10.19 -15.85
CA TYR A 111 -0.99 9.27 -16.86
C TYR A 111 -0.03 9.98 -17.82
N TRP A 112 -0.43 11.14 -18.35
CA TRP A 112 0.40 11.92 -19.26
C TRP A 112 1.70 12.39 -18.61
N LEU A 113 1.63 12.89 -17.37
CA LEU A 113 2.80 13.39 -16.63
C LEU A 113 3.86 12.30 -16.45
N GLU A 114 3.47 11.11 -15.97
CA GLU A 114 4.41 10.00 -15.77
C GLU A 114 4.92 9.38 -17.08
N TYR A 115 4.14 9.47 -18.16
CA TYR A 115 4.49 8.94 -19.48
C TYR A 115 5.65 9.71 -20.15
N GLN A 116 5.93 10.95 -19.70
CA GLN A 116 6.99 11.80 -20.24
C GLN A 116 8.40 11.25 -19.98
N GLY A 117 8.58 10.37 -18.99
CA GLY A 117 9.83 9.66 -18.75
C GLY A 117 10.45 9.90 -17.38
N ARG A 118 11.74 9.56 -17.25
CA ARG A 118 12.51 9.70 -16.01
C ARG A 118 13.02 11.12 -15.83
N LEU A 119 13.03 11.61 -14.60
CA LEU A 119 13.70 12.86 -14.24
C LEU A 119 15.22 12.65 -14.30
N THR A 120 15.96 13.56 -14.92
CA THR A 120 17.40 13.33 -15.22
C THR A 120 18.39 14.36 -14.69
N GLU A 121 17.94 15.52 -14.22
CA GLU A 121 18.78 16.53 -13.57
C GLU A 121 17.99 17.32 -12.51
N PRO A 122 18.65 17.88 -11.47
CA PRO A 122 17.97 18.65 -10.43
C PRO A 122 17.33 19.91 -10.98
N MET A 123 16.11 20.20 -10.53
CA MET A 123 15.34 21.34 -10.98
C MET A 123 14.85 22.18 -9.80
N ARG A 124 14.82 23.51 -9.96
CA ARG A 124 14.21 24.45 -9.02
C ARG A 124 13.08 25.21 -9.71
N TYR A 125 11.95 25.40 -9.01
CA TYR A 125 10.86 26.23 -9.53
C TYR A 125 11.23 27.72 -9.49
N ASP A 126 10.91 28.42 -10.57
CA ASP A 126 10.99 29.88 -10.69
C ASP A 126 9.59 30.45 -10.93
N ALA A 127 9.12 31.24 -9.96
CA ALA A 127 7.80 31.86 -9.96
C ALA A 127 7.67 32.98 -11.01
N GLU A 128 8.76 33.67 -11.40
CA GLU A 128 8.71 34.73 -12.40
C GLU A 128 8.41 34.16 -13.79
N THR A 129 8.91 32.95 -14.07
CA THR A 129 8.76 32.28 -15.37
C THR A 129 7.70 31.18 -15.37
N ASP A 130 7.13 30.86 -14.20
CA ASP A 130 6.24 29.71 -13.96
C ASP A 130 6.84 28.38 -14.44
N ARG A 131 8.15 28.19 -14.28
CA ARG A 131 8.88 27.05 -14.86
C ARG A 131 9.91 26.51 -13.88
N TYR A 132 10.20 25.22 -14.05
CA TYR A 132 11.35 24.60 -13.43
C TYR A 132 12.62 24.89 -14.25
N GLN A 133 13.69 25.30 -13.58
CA GLN A 133 15.00 25.59 -14.17
C GLN A 133 16.08 24.67 -13.59
N PRO A 134 17.09 24.25 -14.37
CA PRO A 134 18.17 23.43 -13.86
C PRO A 134 18.90 24.10 -12.71
N VAL A 135 19.25 23.33 -11.69
CA VAL A 135 20.06 23.78 -10.54
C VAL A 135 21.17 22.77 -10.27
N SER A 136 22.32 23.22 -9.76
CA SER A 136 23.38 22.29 -9.35
C SER A 136 22.97 21.52 -8.09
N TRP A 137 23.58 20.37 -7.85
CA TRP A 137 23.35 19.60 -6.64
C TRP A 137 23.73 20.37 -5.39
N GLU A 138 24.87 21.07 -5.42
CA GLU A 138 25.37 21.89 -4.31
C GLU A 138 24.36 23.00 -3.97
N ALA A 139 23.91 23.76 -4.98
CA ALA A 139 22.92 24.81 -4.78
C ALA A 139 21.56 24.27 -4.31
N ALA A 140 21.15 23.08 -4.77
CA ALA A 140 19.94 22.42 -4.30
C ALA A 140 20.05 22.02 -2.82
N PHE A 141 21.17 21.39 -2.41
CA PHE A 141 21.39 21.01 -1.01
C PHE A 141 21.49 22.22 -0.09
N ASP A 142 22.22 23.27 -0.50
CA ASP A 142 22.34 24.53 0.24
C ASP A 142 20.99 25.20 0.43
N LEU A 143 20.10 25.15 -0.58
CA LEU A 143 18.75 25.68 -0.47
C LEU A 143 17.93 24.94 0.59
N VAL A 144 18.00 23.60 0.62
CA VAL A 144 17.30 22.79 1.63
C VAL A 144 17.85 23.10 3.03
N GLY A 145 19.17 23.07 3.20
CA GLY A 145 19.83 23.37 4.48
C GLY A 145 19.50 24.77 4.98
N LYS A 146 19.47 25.78 4.08
CA LYS A 146 19.06 27.15 4.41
C LYS A 146 17.63 27.22 4.95
N HIS A 147 16.67 26.60 4.28
CA HIS A 147 15.26 26.61 4.69
C HIS A 147 15.07 25.89 6.03
N LEU A 148 15.65 24.70 6.20
CA LEU A 148 15.58 23.94 7.46
C LEU A 148 16.23 24.69 8.63
N ASN A 149 17.41 25.26 8.44
CA ASN A 149 18.12 26.00 9.50
C ASN A 149 17.48 27.35 9.83
N ALA A 150 16.57 27.87 8.99
CA ALA A 150 15.82 29.09 9.24
C ALA A 150 14.51 28.87 10.00
N LEU A 151 14.07 27.60 10.20
CA LEU A 151 12.83 27.31 10.92
C LEU A 151 12.96 27.63 12.42
N PRO A 152 11.95 28.25 13.04
CA PRO A 152 11.93 28.47 14.49
C PRO A 152 11.95 27.20 15.33
N SER A 153 11.47 26.08 14.77
CA SER A 153 11.49 24.76 15.39
C SER A 153 11.63 23.68 14.30
N PRO A 154 12.38 22.59 14.55
CA PRO A 154 12.44 21.43 13.66
C PRO A 154 11.08 20.81 13.36
N ASP A 155 10.12 20.90 14.28
CA ASP A 155 8.76 20.36 14.13
C ASP A 155 7.90 21.14 13.12
N MET A 156 8.44 22.22 12.52
CA MET A 156 7.83 22.92 11.40
C MET A 156 8.20 22.31 10.04
N ALA A 157 8.83 21.13 10.02
CA ALA A 157 9.16 20.39 8.80
C ALA A 157 8.52 18.99 8.80
N GLU A 158 8.07 18.55 7.63
CA GLU A 158 7.49 17.23 7.39
C GLU A 158 8.39 16.41 6.48
N PHE A 159 8.73 15.19 6.91
CA PHE A 159 9.65 14.30 6.19
C PHE A 159 8.92 13.05 5.71
N TYR A 160 8.20 13.19 4.59
CA TYR A 160 7.38 12.13 4.04
C TYR A 160 8.19 11.00 3.42
N THR A 161 7.77 9.75 3.64
CA THR A 161 8.42 8.56 3.05
C THR A 161 7.43 7.66 2.31
N SER A 162 7.78 7.28 1.08
CA SER A 162 7.09 6.23 0.35
C SER A 162 7.67 4.85 0.64
N GLY A 163 6.83 3.80 0.65
CA GLY A 163 7.19 2.41 0.94
C GLY A 163 8.12 1.72 -0.05
N ARG A 164 8.75 2.49 -0.95
CA ARG A 164 9.68 2.02 -1.98
C ARG A 164 11.13 2.33 -1.65
N ALA A 165 11.39 3.21 -0.68
CA ALA A 165 12.72 3.57 -0.23
C ALA A 165 13.46 2.29 0.19
N SER A 166 14.76 2.24 -0.04
CA SER A 166 15.59 1.13 0.46
C SER A 166 15.81 1.22 1.96
N ASN A 167 16.24 0.11 2.59
CA ASN A 167 16.58 0.11 4.01
C ASN A 167 17.70 1.11 4.34
N GLU A 168 18.73 1.19 3.49
CA GLU A 168 19.84 2.13 3.69
C GLU A 168 19.37 3.59 3.55
N ALA A 169 18.51 3.89 2.57
CA ALA A 169 17.93 5.22 2.42
C ALA A 169 17.01 5.58 3.61
N ALA A 170 16.12 4.67 4.01
CA ALA A 170 15.21 4.86 5.14
C ALA A 170 15.97 5.08 6.45
N TYR A 171 17.03 4.30 6.70
CA TYR A 171 17.85 4.45 7.90
C TYR A 171 18.61 5.79 7.93
N LEU A 172 19.21 6.20 6.81
CA LEU A 172 19.85 7.52 6.72
C LEU A 172 18.84 8.64 6.89
N TYR A 173 17.66 8.52 6.27
CA TYR A 173 16.63 9.54 6.35
C TYR A 173 16.17 9.74 7.79
N GLN A 174 15.90 8.65 8.51
CA GLN A 174 15.45 8.77 9.89
C GLN A 174 16.55 9.30 10.82
N LEU A 175 17.80 8.90 10.60
CA LEU A 175 18.93 9.37 11.41
C LEU A 175 19.14 10.87 11.20
N PHE A 176 19.11 11.32 9.95
CA PHE A 176 19.20 12.74 9.60
C PHE A 176 18.09 13.54 10.27
N VAL A 177 16.83 13.14 10.10
CA VAL A 177 15.67 13.89 10.58
C VAL A 177 15.61 13.95 12.10
N ARG A 178 15.95 12.86 12.80
CA ARG A 178 16.04 12.86 14.27
C ARG A 178 17.22 13.66 14.78
N ALA A 179 18.35 13.66 14.08
CA ALA A 179 19.47 14.53 14.40
C ALA A 179 19.17 16.02 14.13
N TYR A 180 18.31 16.31 13.15
CA TYR A 180 17.75 17.64 12.91
C TYR A 180 16.79 18.08 14.03
N GLY A 181 16.09 17.13 14.65
CA GLY A 181 15.43 17.32 15.94
C GLY A 181 13.92 17.09 15.95
N THR A 182 13.36 16.37 14.97
CA THR A 182 11.92 16.07 14.94
C THR A 182 11.63 14.57 14.70
N ASN A 183 10.41 14.15 15.05
CA ASN A 183 9.86 12.83 14.71
C ASN A 183 8.75 12.91 13.65
N ASN A 184 8.62 14.03 12.92
CA ASN A 184 7.63 14.17 11.85
C ASN A 184 7.94 13.29 10.63
N PHE A 185 7.46 12.04 10.67
CA PHE A 185 7.59 11.03 9.62
C PHE A 185 6.22 10.58 9.09
N PRO A 186 5.46 11.46 8.42
CA PRO A 186 4.29 11.00 7.70
C PRO A 186 4.73 9.95 6.66
N ASP A 187 4.10 8.79 6.63
CA ASP A 187 4.54 7.72 5.72
C ASP A 187 3.38 6.97 5.07
N CYS A 188 3.68 6.25 4.00
CA CYS A 188 2.65 5.55 3.24
C CYS A 188 1.92 4.43 4.04
N SER A 189 2.51 3.91 5.12
CA SER A 189 1.84 2.94 6.00
C SER A 189 0.69 3.58 6.78
N ASN A 190 0.78 4.88 7.13
CA ASN A 190 -0.34 5.62 7.73
C ASN A 190 -1.59 5.56 6.84
N MET A 191 -1.43 5.44 5.52
CA MET A 191 -2.54 5.33 4.57
C MET A 191 -2.93 3.90 4.22
N CYS A 192 -2.21 2.90 4.74
CA CYS A 192 -2.28 1.53 4.26
C CYS A 192 -2.48 0.55 5.42
N HIS A 193 -1.44 0.28 6.20
CA HIS A 193 -1.35 -0.88 7.06
C HIS A 193 -1.11 -0.53 8.54
N GLU A 194 -1.19 0.76 8.90
CA GLU A 194 -1.07 1.25 10.27
C GLU A 194 -2.00 0.50 11.22
N ALA A 195 -3.28 0.32 10.83
CA ALA A 195 -4.24 -0.45 11.60
C ALA A 195 -3.77 -1.87 11.92
N SER A 196 -3.06 -2.53 11.00
CA SER A 196 -2.48 -3.86 11.24
C SER A 196 -1.32 -3.79 12.24
N GLY A 197 -0.47 -2.77 12.15
CA GLY A 197 0.62 -2.55 13.10
C GLY A 197 0.10 -2.36 14.53
N VAL A 198 -0.85 -1.43 14.70
CA VAL A 198 -1.48 -1.13 15.98
C VAL A 198 -2.20 -2.36 16.56
N ALA A 199 -3.05 -3.01 15.78
CA ALA A 199 -3.85 -4.15 16.24
C ALA A 199 -2.96 -5.33 16.68
N LEU A 200 -2.01 -5.73 15.84
CA LEU A 200 -1.18 -6.90 16.10
C LEU A 200 -0.14 -6.66 17.20
N ALA A 201 0.41 -5.44 17.33
CA ALA A 201 1.27 -5.10 18.46
C ALA A 201 0.51 -5.25 19.80
N GLN A 202 -0.75 -4.82 19.86
CA GLN A 202 -1.57 -4.94 21.07
C GLN A 202 -2.02 -6.39 21.36
N SER A 203 -2.35 -7.16 20.32
CA SER A 203 -2.86 -8.53 20.45
C SER A 203 -1.76 -9.57 20.63
N VAL A 204 -0.70 -9.54 19.83
CA VAL A 204 0.34 -10.60 19.79
C VAL A 204 1.77 -10.07 20.00
N GLY A 205 1.95 -8.77 20.22
CA GLY A 205 3.24 -8.18 20.57
C GLY A 205 4.16 -7.90 19.38
N VAL A 206 3.69 -8.10 18.15
CA VAL A 206 4.45 -7.82 16.93
C VAL A 206 3.53 -7.24 15.85
N GLY A 207 3.92 -6.11 15.26
CA GLY A 207 3.14 -5.44 14.20
C GLY A 207 3.31 -6.04 12.80
N LYS A 208 3.86 -7.25 12.67
CA LYS A 208 4.24 -7.93 11.41
C LYS A 208 3.47 -9.24 11.23
N GLY A 209 3.43 -9.75 10.00
CA GLY A 209 2.86 -11.08 9.72
C GLY A 209 3.64 -12.18 10.43
N THR A 210 2.93 -13.21 10.89
CA THR A 210 3.48 -14.33 11.68
C THR A 210 3.74 -15.59 10.87
N VAL A 211 3.53 -15.52 9.55
CA VAL A 211 3.74 -16.64 8.62
C VAL A 211 4.94 -16.38 7.72
N THR A 212 5.52 -17.45 7.20
CA THR A 212 6.50 -17.44 6.11
C THR A 212 5.86 -17.85 4.79
N PHE A 213 6.61 -17.79 3.69
CA PHE A 213 6.14 -18.30 2.40
C PHE A 213 5.83 -19.81 2.48
N ASP A 214 6.69 -20.59 3.14
CA ASP A 214 6.57 -22.05 3.26
C ASP A 214 5.30 -22.49 4.01
N ASP A 215 4.76 -21.64 4.90
CA ASP A 215 3.50 -21.95 5.60
C ASP A 215 2.33 -22.17 4.62
N PHE A 216 2.33 -21.53 3.44
CA PHE A 216 1.29 -21.77 2.44
C PHE A 216 1.27 -23.21 1.90
N GLU A 217 2.39 -23.93 1.96
CA GLU A 217 2.46 -25.33 1.58
C GLU A 217 1.85 -26.28 2.64
N HIS A 218 1.80 -25.82 3.88
CA HIS A 218 1.32 -26.60 5.03
C HIS A 218 -0.11 -26.25 5.47
N ALA A 219 -0.63 -25.11 5.02
CA ALA A 219 -1.98 -24.68 5.33
C ALA A 219 -3.04 -25.62 4.74
N ASP A 220 -4.05 -25.95 5.53
CA ASP A 220 -5.25 -26.69 5.10
C ASP A 220 -6.49 -25.80 4.99
N ALA A 221 -6.43 -24.57 5.49
CA ALA A 221 -7.38 -23.51 5.21
C ALA A 221 -6.69 -22.14 5.09
N ILE A 222 -7.01 -21.39 4.03
CA ILE A 222 -6.52 -20.03 3.81
C ILE A 222 -7.73 -19.12 3.62
N PHE A 223 -7.86 -18.11 4.48
CA PHE A 223 -8.92 -17.11 4.39
C PHE A 223 -8.34 -15.82 3.83
N VAL A 224 -8.94 -15.29 2.76
CA VAL A 224 -8.47 -14.08 2.05
C VAL A 224 -9.53 -12.98 2.21
N TRP A 225 -9.23 -12.00 3.07
CA TRP A 225 -10.14 -10.92 3.47
C TRP A 225 -9.80 -9.59 2.80
N GLY A 226 -10.76 -8.98 2.11
CA GLY A 226 -10.63 -7.60 1.62
C GLY A 226 -9.43 -7.38 0.69
N GLN A 227 -9.08 -8.39 -0.11
CA GLN A 227 -7.90 -8.39 -0.97
C GLN A 227 -8.26 -8.76 -2.41
N ASN A 228 -7.49 -8.24 -3.37
CA ASN A 228 -7.51 -8.65 -4.78
C ASN A 228 -6.11 -9.06 -5.23
N PRO A 229 -5.66 -10.30 -4.97
CA PRO A 229 -4.35 -10.78 -5.39
C PRO A 229 -4.14 -10.69 -6.90
N GLY A 230 -5.19 -10.85 -7.72
CA GLY A 230 -5.12 -10.81 -9.18
C GLY A 230 -4.45 -9.56 -9.75
N THR A 231 -4.73 -8.42 -9.13
CA THR A 231 -4.17 -7.12 -9.51
C THR A 231 -3.03 -6.68 -8.60
N ASN A 232 -3.16 -6.95 -7.29
CA ASN A 232 -2.33 -6.32 -6.27
C ASN A 232 -1.11 -7.16 -5.86
N HIS A 233 -1.27 -8.48 -5.87
CA HIS A 233 -0.27 -9.45 -5.42
C HIS A 233 -0.30 -10.69 -6.32
N PRO A 234 -0.09 -10.58 -7.66
CA PRO A 234 -0.43 -11.70 -8.56
C PRO A 234 0.41 -12.96 -8.29
N ARG A 235 1.56 -12.82 -7.63
CA ARG A 235 2.41 -13.93 -7.19
C ARG A 235 1.77 -14.80 -6.09
N MET A 236 0.81 -14.27 -5.33
CA MET A 236 0.04 -15.02 -4.35
C MET A 236 -0.95 -16.02 -5.00
N LEU A 237 -1.33 -15.81 -6.26
CA LEU A 237 -2.28 -16.69 -6.95
C LEU A 237 -1.79 -18.12 -7.08
N GLU A 238 -0.47 -18.32 -7.22
CA GLU A 238 0.14 -19.64 -7.34
C GLU A 238 0.03 -20.44 -6.03
N PRO A 239 0.48 -19.93 -4.86
CA PRO A 239 0.23 -20.58 -3.58
C PRO A 239 -1.25 -20.89 -3.29
N LEU A 240 -2.17 -19.97 -3.62
CA LEU A 240 -3.61 -20.21 -3.45
C LEU A 240 -4.11 -21.36 -4.35
N ARG A 241 -3.68 -21.39 -5.61
CA ARG A 241 -4.04 -22.47 -6.54
C ARG A 241 -3.48 -23.82 -6.08
N GLU A 242 -2.22 -23.88 -5.66
CA GLU A 242 -1.63 -25.13 -5.18
C GLU A 242 -2.31 -25.62 -3.89
N ALA A 243 -2.73 -24.72 -3.01
CA ALA A 243 -3.53 -25.06 -1.84
C ALA A 243 -4.87 -25.73 -2.23
N VAL A 244 -5.63 -25.13 -3.16
CA VAL A 244 -6.88 -25.73 -3.67
C VAL A 244 -6.62 -27.11 -4.30
N LYS A 245 -5.57 -27.23 -5.11
CA LYS A 245 -5.19 -28.50 -5.77
C LYS A 245 -4.80 -29.58 -4.75
N ARG A 246 -4.19 -29.20 -3.62
CA ARG A 246 -3.89 -30.09 -2.49
C ARG A 246 -5.14 -30.49 -1.68
N GLY A 247 -6.27 -29.83 -1.91
CA GLY A 247 -7.53 -30.06 -1.20
C GLY A 247 -7.73 -29.15 0.02
N ALA A 248 -6.86 -28.15 0.22
CA ALA A 248 -7.05 -27.13 1.24
C ALA A 248 -8.27 -26.26 0.92
N GLN A 249 -8.90 -25.71 1.96
CA GLN A 249 -9.94 -24.71 1.79
C GLN A 249 -9.30 -23.36 1.47
N VAL A 250 -9.81 -22.67 0.46
CA VAL A 250 -9.44 -21.27 0.21
C VAL A 250 -10.72 -20.45 0.18
N VAL A 251 -10.93 -19.66 1.22
CA VAL A 251 -12.17 -18.92 1.46
C VAL A 251 -11.93 -17.44 1.19
N CYS A 252 -12.64 -16.88 0.22
CA CYS A 252 -12.54 -15.47 -0.15
C CYS A 252 -13.68 -14.66 0.47
N ILE A 253 -13.36 -13.57 1.14
CA ILE A 253 -14.33 -12.63 1.71
C ILE A 253 -14.05 -11.25 1.09
N ASN A 254 -14.86 -10.87 0.11
CA ASN A 254 -14.69 -9.63 -0.65
C ASN A 254 -16.01 -9.24 -1.34
N PRO A 255 -16.47 -7.97 -1.28
CA PRO A 255 -17.72 -7.57 -1.93
C PRO A 255 -17.74 -7.83 -3.45
N LEU A 256 -16.62 -7.58 -4.12
CA LEU A 256 -16.47 -7.82 -5.57
C LEU A 256 -15.94 -9.22 -5.82
N LYS A 257 -16.46 -9.90 -6.85
CA LYS A 257 -15.90 -11.15 -7.38
C LYS A 257 -14.72 -10.84 -8.28
N GLU A 258 -13.52 -10.92 -7.73
CA GLU A 258 -12.30 -10.58 -8.44
C GLU A 258 -11.79 -11.74 -9.28
N ARG A 259 -11.43 -11.49 -10.55
CA ARG A 259 -11.06 -12.57 -11.48
C ARG A 259 -9.93 -13.47 -10.97
N GLY A 260 -8.91 -12.88 -10.35
CA GLY A 260 -7.81 -13.65 -9.76
C GLY A 260 -8.22 -14.54 -8.60
N LEU A 261 -9.26 -14.18 -7.86
CA LEU A 261 -9.81 -14.99 -6.78
C LEU A 261 -10.81 -16.02 -7.26
N GLU A 262 -11.34 -15.92 -8.47
CA GLU A 262 -12.19 -16.95 -9.07
C GLU A 262 -11.38 -18.02 -9.77
N ARG A 263 -10.52 -17.61 -10.73
CA ARG A 263 -9.81 -18.54 -11.62
C ARG A 263 -8.46 -18.00 -12.08
N PHE A 264 -7.47 -18.89 -12.17
CA PHE A 264 -6.12 -18.56 -12.62
C PHE A 264 -5.59 -19.60 -13.63
N GLN A 265 -4.94 -19.12 -14.68
CA GLN A 265 -4.18 -19.94 -15.63
C GLN A 265 -2.69 -19.63 -15.46
N HIS A 266 -1.89 -20.66 -15.16
CA HIS A 266 -0.45 -20.49 -15.01
C HIS A 266 0.20 -20.12 -16.34
N PRO A 267 0.89 -18.98 -16.43
CA PRO A 267 1.64 -18.66 -17.64
C PRO A 267 2.78 -19.64 -17.91
N GLN A 268 3.32 -20.28 -16.86
CA GLN A 268 4.50 -21.16 -16.96
C GLN A 268 4.16 -22.65 -17.04
N HIS A 269 2.88 -23.06 -17.07
CA HIS A 269 2.49 -24.47 -17.17
C HIS A 269 2.07 -24.82 -18.62
N PRO A 270 2.96 -25.46 -19.42
CA PRO A 270 2.76 -25.58 -20.87
C PRO A 270 1.47 -26.30 -21.25
N LEU A 271 1.10 -27.34 -20.50
CA LEU A 271 -0.12 -28.12 -20.76
C LEU A 271 -1.40 -27.32 -20.45
N GLU A 272 -1.39 -26.44 -19.45
CA GLU A 272 -2.56 -25.59 -19.12
C GLU A 272 -2.72 -24.49 -20.18
N MET A 273 -1.61 -23.91 -20.64
CA MET A 273 -1.59 -22.92 -21.71
C MET A 273 -2.05 -23.50 -23.06
N LEU A 274 -1.61 -24.71 -23.42
CA LEU A 274 -2.02 -25.39 -24.66
C LEU A 274 -3.49 -25.80 -24.68
N THR A 275 -4.04 -26.18 -23.52
CA THR A 275 -5.44 -26.62 -23.39
C THR A 275 -6.42 -25.48 -23.10
N ASN A 276 -5.93 -24.25 -22.93
CA ASN A 276 -6.70 -23.12 -22.39
C ASN A 276 -7.38 -23.42 -21.04
N GLY A 277 -6.84 -24.35 -20.26
CA GLY A 277 -7.39 -24.71 -18.95
C GLY A 277 -7.12 -23.62 -17.91
N ASP A 278 -8.12 -23.36 -17.07
CA ASP A 278 -8.04 -22.54 -15.87
C ASP A 278 -8.50 -23.34 -14.64
N LYS A 279 -7.94 -23.04 -13.46
CA LYS A 279 -8.31 -23.72 -12.22
C LYS A 279 -8.91 -22.73 -11.22
N PRO A 280 -9.87 -23.17 -10.38
CA PRO A 280 -10.35 -22.37 -9.27
C PRO A 280 -9.20 -21.99 -8.33
N THR A 281 -9.23 -20.76 -7.84
CA THR A 281 -8.32 -20.27 -6.80
C THR A 281 -8.98 -20.16 -5.43
N ASN A 282 -10.27 -20.51 -5.33
CA ASN A 282 -11.03 -20.59 -4.09
C ASN A 282 -11.92 -21.85 -4.05
N THR A 283 -12.35 -22.22 -2.84
CA THR A 283 -13.39 -23.23 -2.58
C THR A 283 -14.70 -22.60 -2.11
N ALA A 284 -14.66 -21.35 -1.65
CA ALA A 284 -15.83 -20.58 -1.22
C ALA A 284 -15.62 -19.07 -1.39
N TYR A 285 -16.73 -18.35 -1.59
CA TYR A 285 -16.72 -16.89 -1.77
C TYR A 285 -17.90 -16.25 -1.05
N PHE A 286 -17.63 -15.35 -0.11
CA PHE A 286 -18.62 -14.58 0.64
C PHE A 286 -18.49 -13.09 0.33
N ARG A 287 -19.62 -12.39 0.25
CA ARG A 287 -19.70 -11.02 -0.26
C ARG A 287 -20.30 -10.08 0.79
N PRO A 288 -19.47 -9.55 1.70
CA PRO A 288 -19.95 -8.75 2.81
C PRO A 288 -20.46 -7.37 2.36
N ALA A 289 -21.21 -6.73 3.26
CA ALA A 289 -21.30 -5.29 3.30
C ALA A 289 -19.94 -4.67 3.69
N LEU A 290 -19.62 -3.50 3.14
CA LEU A 290 -18.40 -2.76 3.43
C LEU A 290 -18.36 -2.42 4.91
N GLY A 291 -17.27 -2.76 5.59
CA GLY A 291 -17.14 -2.59 7.04
C GLY A 291 -17.82 -3.69 7.88
N GLY A 292 -18.54 -4.62 7.26
CA GLY A 292 -19.22 -5.73 7.92
C GLY A 292 -18.32 -6.90 8.35
N ASP A 293 -17.02 -6.83 8.07
CA ASP A 293 -16.08 -7.94 8.27
C ASP A 293 -15.96 -8.36 9.74
N MET A 294 -16.01 -7.40 10.68
CA MET A 294 -16.00 -7.70 12.12
C MET A 294 -17.23 -8.50 12.54
N ALA A 295 -18.40 -8.21 11.96
CA ALA A 295 -19.63 -8.93 12.26
C ALA A 295 -19.55 -10.39 11.76
N ILE A 296 -18.95 -10.64 10.60
CA ILE A 296 -18.72 -12.01 10.12
C ILE A 296 -17.81 -12.77 11.07
N LEU A 297 -16.67 -12.19 11.46
CA LEU A 297 -15.73 -12.81 12.39
C LEU A 297 -16.38 -13.09 13.75
N ARG A 298 -17.17 -12.14 14.26
CA ARG A 298 -17.96 -12.28 15.49
C ARG A 298 -18.97 -13.41 15.38
N GLY A 299 -19.69 -13.51 14.26
CA GLY A 299 -20.62 -14.60 13.99
C GLY A 299 -19.93 -15.96 13.89
N MET A 300 -18.77 -16.02 13.25
CA MET A 300 -17.94 -17.24 13.21
C MET A 300 -17.53 -17.65 14.62
N ALA A 301 -17.02 -16.72 15.44
CA ALA A 301 -16.63 -16.98 16.82
C ALA A 301 -17.84 -17.43 17.67
N LYS A 302 -19.02 -16.86 17.44
CA LYS A 302 -20.28 -17.26 18.11
C LYS A 302 -20.68 -18.69 17.78
N PHE A 303 -20.58 -19.10 16.51
CA PHE A 303 -20.79 -20.50 16.13
C PHE A 303 -19.79 -21.45 16.79
N LEU A 304 -18.51 -21.09 16.82
CA LEU A 304 -17.50 -21.92 17.49
C LEU A 304 -17.78 -22.06 18.99
N LEU A 305 -18.19 -20.98 19.67
CA LEU A 305 -18.56 -21.01 21.09
C LEU A 305 -19.78 -21.91 21.35
N LEU A 306 -20.78 -21.88 20.46
CA LEU A 306 -21.93 -22.79 20.56
C LEU A 306 -21.50 -24.25 20.39
N TRP A 307 -20.67 -24.56 19.39
CA TRP A 307 -20.17 -25.91 19.17
C TRP A 307 -19.22 -26.38 20.27
N GLU A 308 -18.43 -25.48 20.87
CA GLU A 308 -17.60 -25.76 22.04
C GLU A 308 -18.46 -26.21 23.22
N ARG A 309 -19.51 -25.44 23.56
CA ARG A 309 -20.43 -25.78 24.64
C ARG A 309 -21.16 -27.10 24.39
N GLN A 310 -21.56 -27.34 23.14
CA GLN A 310 -22.17 -28.60 22.75
C GLN A 310 -21.20 -29.77 22.90
N ALA A 311 -19.96 -29.63 22.44
CA ALA A 311 -18.94 -30.67 22.57
C ALA A 311 -18.65 -30.99 24.03
N GLN A 312 -18.56 -29.98 24.91
CA GLN A 312 -18.40 -30.17 26.35
C GLN A 312 -19.58 -30.92 26.97
N ALA A 313 -20.82 -30.53 26.64
CA ALA A 313 -22.02 -31.18 27.17
C ALA A 313 -22.15 -32.65 26.71
N GLU A 314 -21.65 -32.97 25.52
CA GLU A 314 -21.71 -34.31 24.92
C GLU A 314 -20.44 -35.15 25.17
N GLY A 315 -19.42 -34.60 25.83
CA GLY A 315 -18.14 -35.27 26.05
C GLY A 315 -17.35 -35.56 24.76
N LYS A 316 -17.50 -34.70 23.74
CA LYS A 316 -16.79 -34.79 22.45
C LYS A 316 -15.49 -33.97 22.47
N GLU A 317 -14.72 -34.09 21.38
CA GLU A 317 -13.52 -33.28 21.16
C GLU A 317 -13.84 -31.78 21.20
N ALA A 318 -13.04 -31.02 21.94
CA ALA A 318 -13.19 -29.58 22.07
C ALA A 318 -12.95 -28.88 20.72
N VAL A 319 -13.67 -27.79 20.47
CA VAL A 319 -13.49 -26.93 19.30
C VAL A 319 -12.35 -25.94 19.55
N PHE A 320 -12.23 -25.47 20.79
CA PHE A 320 -11.15 -24.58 21.23
C PHE A 320 -9.90 -25.36 21.65
N ASP A 321 -8.74 -24.72 21.50
CA ASP A 321 -7.44 -25.26 21.93
C ASP A 321 -7.19 -24.83 23.40
N HIS A 322 -7.72 -25.59 24.36
CA HIS A 322 -7.71 -25.21 25.78
C HIS A 322 -6.30 -25.10 26.36
N ASP A 323 -5.39 -25.98 25.96
CA ASP A 323 -3.99 -25.95 26.40
C ASP A 323 -3.33 -24.66 25.92
N PHE A 324 -3.50 -24.31 24.64
CA PHE A 324 -3.01 -23.04 24.11
C PHE A 324 -3.63 -21.84 24.84
N LEU A 325 -4.93 -21.84 25.08
CA LEU A 325 -5.62 -20.75 25.77
C LEU A 325 -5.06 -20.54 27.17
N ASN A 326 -4.88 -21.62 27.93
CA ASN A 326 -4.38 -21.57 29.31
C ASN A 326 -2.91 -21.13 29.39
N GLU A 327 -2.08 -21.60 28.47
CA GLU A 327 -0.64 -21.31 28.46
C GLU A 327 -0.32 -19.94 27.87
N HIS A 328 -0.92 -19.60 26.73
CA HIS A 328 -0.45 -18.50 25.89
C HIS A 328 -1.34 -17.27 25.89
N THR A 329 -2.55 -17.32 26.46
CA THR A 329 -3.53 -16.23 26.27
C THR A 329 -3.95 -15.53 27.57
N ALA A 330 -4.44 -14.30 27.42
CA ALA A 330 -5.06 -13.50 28.47
C ALA A 330 -6.40 -12.92 27.99
N ASN A 331 -7.33 -12.65 28.93
CA ASN A 331 -8.64 -12.02 28.71
C ASN A 331 -9.64 -12.80 27.84
N VAL A 332 -9.47 -14.13 27.73
CA VAL A 332 -10.37 -14.97 26.92
C VAL A 332 -11.83 -14.90 27.41
N LEU A 333 -12.05 -14.93 28.74
CA LEU A 333 -13.40 -14.92 29.30
C LEU A 333 -14.16 -13.62 29.00
N ASP A 334 -13.49 -12.47 29.05
CA ASP A 334 -14.08 -11.18 28.71
C ASP A 334 -14.53 -11.16 27.25
N TYR A 335 -13.73 -11.73 26.35
CA TYR A 335 -14.06 -11.84 24.93
C TYR A 335 -15.23 -12.80 24.69
N LEU A 336 -15.27 -13.97 25.35
CA LEU A 336 -16.40 -14.88 25.27
C LEU A 336 -17.71 -14.23 25.76
N GLY A 337 -17.64 -13.42 26.82
CA GLY A 337 -18.78 -12.61 27.27
C GLY A 337 -19.29 -11.67 26.18
N LYS A 338 -18.39 -11.00 25.43
CA LYS A 338 -18.79 -10.17 24.29
C LYS A 338 -19.39 -10.95 23.13
N ILE A 339 -18.95 -12.17 22.88
CA ILE A 339 -19.58 -13.06 21.90
C ILE A 339 -21.01 -13.39 22.32
N ASP A 340 -21.25 -13.69 23.59
CA ASP A 340 -22.60 -13.98 24.11
C ASP A 340 -23.52 -12.77 23.99
N ASP A 341 -23.04 -11.59 24.41
CA ASP A 341 -23.79 -10.32 24.41
C ASP A 341 -24.20 -9.86 23.01
N THR A 342 -23.52 -10.30 21.95
CA THR A 342 -23.81 -9.86 20.58
C THR A 342 -24.97 -10.65 19.97
N SER A 343 -26.04 -10.00 19.52
CA SER A 343 -27.19 -10.69 18.93
C SER A 343 -26.91 -11.21 17.52
N TRP A 344 -27.64 -12.25 17.08
CA TRP A 344 -27.55 -12.73 15.69
C TRP A 344 -28.08 -11.71 14.68
N ASP A 345 -29.07 -10.90 15.08
CA ASP A 345 -29.65 -9.88 14.21
C ASP A 345 -28.62 -8.79 13.88
N GLU A 346 -27.89 -8.29 14.89
CA GLU A 346 -26.79 -7.33 14.68
C GLU A 346 -25.70 -7.90 13.76
N ILE A 347 -25.36 -9.19 13.94
CA ILE A 347 -24.34 -9.87 13.12
C ILE A 347 -24.80 -9.95 11.66
N VAL A 348 -26.03 -10.41 11.41
CA VAL A 348 -26.59 -10.57 10.05
C VAL A 348 -26.75 -9.20 9.36
N GLU A 349 -27.28 -8.21 10.07
CA GLU A 349 -27.48 -6.87 9.54
C GLU A 349 -26.15 -6.22 9.14
N GLN A 350 -25.17 -6.17 10.05
CA GLN A 350 -23.89 -5.50 9.77
C GLN A 350 -23.02 -6.25 8.77
N SER A 351 -23.04 -7.58 8.79
CA SER A 351 -22.23 -8.37 7.84
C SER A 351 -22.75 -8.26 6.41
N GLY A 352 -24.05 -8.03 6.24
CA GLY A 352 -24.73 -8.18 4.95
C GLY A 352 -24.78 -9.63 4.45
N LEU A 353 -24.48 -10.61 5.30
CA LEU A 353 -24.54 -12.04 5.00
C LEU A 353 -25.68 -12.72 5.75
N THR A 354 -26.19 -13.79 5.19
CA THR A 354 -27.16 -14.65 5.87
C THR A 354 -26.49 -15.45 6.99
N LEU A 355 -27.29 -15.84 8.00
CA LEU A 355 -26.82 -16.71 9.08
C LEU A 355 -26.20 -18.02 8.56
N VAL A 356 -26.76 -18.58 7.47
CA VAL A 356 -26.28 -19.81 6.82
C VAL A 356 -24.90 -19.62 6.21
N GLU A 357 -24.65 -18.48 5.57
CA GLU A 357 -23.32 -18.16 5.00
C GLU A 357 -22.27 -18.00 6.09
N ILE A 358 -22.62 -17.32 7.19
CA ILE A 358 -21.73 -17.15 8.35
C ILE A 358 -21.43 -18.51 8.99
N GLU A 359 -22.44 -19.35 9.16
CA GLU A 359 -22.26 -20.72 9.66
C GLU A 359 -21.34 -21.53 8.74
N GLN A 360 -21.53 -21.43 7.43
CA GLN A 360 -20.69 -22.12 6.45
C GLN A 360 -19.23 -21.68 6.56
N ALA A 361 -18.96 -20.37 6.66
CA ALA A 361 -17.62 -19.85 6.89
C ALA A 361 -17.03 -20.37 8.21
N ALA A 362 -17.82 -20.40 9.29
CA ALA A 362 -17.41 -20.92 10.59
C ALA A 362 -17.08 -22.42 10.54
N ARG A 363 -17.87 -23.22 9.82
CA ARG A 363 -17.62 -24.67 9.62
C ARG A 363 -16.34 -24.91 8.83
N MET A 364 -16.10 -24.13 7.79
CA MET A 364 -14.84 -24.20 7.02
C MET A 364 -13.64 -23.87 7.91
N TYR A 365 -13.75 -22.86 8.77
CA TYR A 365 -12.71 -22.50 9.73
C TYR A 365 -12.49 -23.60 10.76
N ALA A 366 -13.55 -24.10 11.40
CA ALA A 366 -13.47 -25.14 12.42
C ALA A 366 -12.82 -26.42 11.90
N LYS A 367 -13.05 -26.77 10.64
CA LYS A 367 -12.47 -27.96 9.99
C LYS A 367 -10.96 -27.84 9.72
N GLY A 368 -10.47 -26.64 9.41
CA GLY A 368 -9.04 -26.42 9.10
C GLY A 368 -8.20 -26.47 10.37
N LYS A 369 -7.15 -27.29 10.43
CA LYS A 369 -6.22 -27.42 11.56
C LYS A 369 -5.05 -26.43 11.48
N ASN A 370 -4.66 -26.06 10.27
CA ASN A 370 -3.57 -25.14 9.98
C ASN A 370 -4.13 -23.99 9.13
N VAL A 371 -4.55 -22.93 9.81
CA VAL A 371 -5.28 -21.82 9.19
C VAL A 371 -4.40 -20.61 8.99
N ILE A 372 -4.38 -20.05 7.78
CA ILE A 372 -3.80 -18.73 7.50
C ILE A 372 -4.92 -17.71 7.29
N MET A 373 -4.83 -16.58 7.99
CA MET A 373 -5.70 -15.41 7.78
C MET A 373 -4.93 -14.33 7.02
N CYS A 374 -5.24 -14.17 5.74
CA CYS A 374 -4.69 -13.14 4.86
C CYS A 374 -5.62 -11.93 4.77
N TRP A 375 -5.08 -10.71 4.86
CA TRP A 375 -5.88 -9.50 4.61
C TRP A 375 -5.08 -8.36 3.98
N ALA A 376 -5.80 -7.41 3.40
CA ALA A 376 -5.23 -6.17 2.86
C ALA A 376 -6.16 -4.97 3.12
N MET A 377 -6.27 -4.06 2.15
CA MET A 377 -6.87 -2.74 2.34
C MET A 377 -8.38 -2.75 2.56
N GLY A 378 -9.10 -3.77 2.11
CA GLY A 378 -10.52 -3.94 2.41
C GLY A 378 -10.81 -4.20 3.90
N ILE A 379 -9.76 -4.36 4.73
CA ILE A 379 -9.89 -4.42 6.20
C ILE A 379 -9.29 -3.17 6.85
N THR A 380 -8.16 -2.67 6.37
CA THR A 380 -7.40 -1.62 7.07
C THR A 380 -7.91 -0.20 6.85
N GLN A 381 -8.58 0.08 5.74
CA GLN A 381 -9.03 1.44 5.38
C GLN A 381 -10.50 1.70 5.76
N HIS A 382 -10.85 1.31 7.00
CA HIS A 382 -12.16 1.49 7.63
C HIS A 382 -11.99 2.16 8.99
N ARG A 383 -13.06 2.83 9.47
CA ARG A 383 -13.08 3.47 10.80
C ARG A 383 -12.71 2.47 11.90
N HIS A 384 -13.34 1.30 11.88
CA HIS A 384 -13.19 0.26 12.90
C HIS A 384 -12.18 -0.82 12.51
N SER A 385 -11.16 -0.47 11.71
CA SER A 385 -10.16 -1.44 11.21
C SER A 385 -9.32 -2.10 12.30
N VAL A 386 -8.90 -1.36 13.32
CA VAL A 386 -8.14 -1.90 14.47
C VAL A 386 -8.95 -2.99 15.21
N PRO A 387 -10.19 -2.75 15.67
CA PRO A 387 -10.97 -3.79 16.33
C PRO A 387 -11.31 -4.96 15.41
N THR A 388 -11.53 -4.75 14.10
CA THR A 388 -11.72 -5.84 13.12
C THR A 388 -10.51 -6.77 13.06
N ILE A 389 -9.29 -6.22 12.98
CA ILE A 389 -8.06 -7.03 12.92
C ILE A 389 -7.82 -7.74 14.26
N GLN A 390 -8.18 -7.12 15.38
CA GLN A 390 -8.16 -7.77 16.68
C GLN A 390 -9.16 -8.92 16.76
N GLU A 391 -10.33 -8.82 16.12
CA GLU A 391 -11.28 -9.92 15.99
C GLU A 391 -10.71 -11.09 15.15
N ILE A 392 -9.97 -10.80 14.07
CA ILE A 392 -9.20 -11.82 13.32
C ILE A 392 -8.22 -12.54 14.25
N ALA A 393 -7.44 -11.77 15.03
CA ALA A 393 -6.49 -12.34 15.98
C ALA A 393 -7.20 -13.18 17.07
N ASN A 394 -8.29 -12.67 17.66
CA ASN A 394 -9.09 -13.39 18.65
C ASN A 394 -9.56 -14.74 18.11
N LEU A 395 -10.14 -14.76 16.91
CA LEU A 395 -10.60 -15.99 16.26
C LEU A 395 -9.46 -17.01 16.11
N MET A 396 -8.29 -16.55 15.67
CA MET A 396 -7.09 -17.39 15.52
C MET A 396 -6.55 -17.92 16.86
N LEU A 397 -6.63 -17.11 17.92
CA LEU A 397 -6.21 -17.50 19.27
C LEU A 397 -7.13 -18.56 19.90
N LEU A 398 -8.44 -18.54 19.64
CA LEU A 398 -9.39 -19.56 20.14
C LEU A 398 -8.96 -20.98 19.80
N ARG A 399 -8.24 -21.16 18.70
CA ARG A 399 -7.80 -22.47 18.18
C ARG A 399 -6.29 -22.61 18.09
N GLY A 400 -5.53 -21.72 18.73
CA GLY A 400 -4.07 -21.78 18.77
C GLY A 400 -3.39 -21.72 17.39
N ASN A 401 -4.02 -21.08 16.40
CA ASN A 401 -3.56 -20.99 15.01
C ASN A 401 -2.44 -19.94 14.81
N ILE A 402 -1.52 -19.82 15.77
CA ILE A 402 -0.33 -18.96 15.68
C ILE A 402 0.88 -19.75 16.21
N GLY A 403 1.99 -19.65 15.48
CA GLY A 403 3.26 -20.28 15.84
C GLY A 403 3.29 -21.79 15.68
N ARG A 404 2.64 -22.29 14.62
CA ARG A 404 2.75 -23.66 14.13
C ARG A 404 2.83 -23.65 12.59
N PRO A 405 3.49 -24.62 11.95
CA PRO A 405 3.61 -24.67 10.50
C PRO A 405 2.23 -24.62 9.80
N GLY A 406 2.10 -23.77 8.80
CA GLY A 406 0.88 -23.59 8.02
C GLY A 406 -0.21 -22.77 8.71
N ALA A 407 0.08 -22.10 9.83
CA ALA A 407 -0.92 -21.29 10.53
C ALA A 407 -0.39 -19.93 10.99
N GLY A 408 -1.20 -18.89 10.80
CA GLY A 408 -0.89 -17.58 11.34
C GLY A 408 -1.59 -16.41 10.66
N LEU A 409 -1.14 -15.22 11.04
CA LEU A 409 -1.67 -13.93 10.63
C LEU A 409 -0.82 -13.37 9.49
N CYS A 410 -1.45 -13.03 8.36
CA CYS A 410 -0.78 -12.59 7.14
C CYS A 410 -1.35 -11.25 6.61
N PRO A 411 -0.98 -10.10 7.21
CA PRO A 411 -1.24 -8.80 6.60
C PRO A 411 -0.40 -8.68 5.32
N VAL A 412 -1.04 -8.78 4.15
CA VAL A 412 -0.33 -8.78 2.86
C VAL A 412 0.02 -7.35 2.45
N ARG A 413 1.27 -6.95 2.68
CA ARG A 413 1.72 -5.57 2.50
C ARG A 413 1.73 -5.15 1.03
N GLY A 414 1.50 -3.86 0.80
CA GLY A 414 1.43 -3.27 -0.55
C GLY A 414 2.80 -3.01 -1.17
N HIS A 415 3.44 -1.91 -0.75
CA HIS A 415 4.71 -1.46 -1.31
C HIS A 415 5.86 -2.37 -0.90
N SER A 416 6.75 -2.66 -1.85
CA SER A 416 7.83 -3.64 -1.75
C SER A 416 8.71 -3.53 -0.51
N ASN A 417 8.91 -2.34 0.06
CA ASN A 417 9.76 -2.15 1.24
C ASN A 417 9.07 -1.41 2.40
N VAL A 418 7.74 -1.29 2.42
CA VAL A 418 7.04 -0.58 3.52
C VAL A 418 7.34 -1.20 4.90
N GLN A 419 7.60 -2.50 4.93
CA GLN A 419 8.01 -3.18 6.15
C GLN A 419 9.44 -2.81 6.56
N GLY A 420 10.35 -2.76 5.59
CA GLY A 420 11.73 -2.33 5.79
C GLY A 420 11.82 -0.90 6.30
N ASP A 421 11.08 0.04 5.70
CA ASP A 421 11.03 1.44 6.14
C ASP A 421 10.68 1.56 7.63
N ARG A 422 9.64 0.84 8.08
CA ARG A 422 9.21 0.80 9.48
C ARG A 422 10.27 0.13 10.38
N THR A 423 10.91 -0.94 9.92
CA THR A 423 12.03 -1.58 10.63
C THR A 423 13.21 -0.63 10.79
N MET A 424 13.50 0.17 9.77
CA MET A 424 14.62 1.12 9.76
C MET A 424 14.35 2.40 10.57
N GLY A 425 13.13 2.58 11.09
CA GLY A 425 12.79 3.67 12.00
C GLY A 425 11.97 4.81 11.38
N ILE A 426 11.42 4.63 10.17
CA ILE A 426 10.40 5.54 9.60
C ILE A 426 9.11 5.35 10.39
N ASN A 427 8.96 6.10 11.47
CA ASN A 427 7.84 5.99 12.39
C ASN A 427 7.71 7.28 13.19
N GLU A 428 6.54 7.90 13.10
CA GLU A 428 6.16 9.11 13.81
C GLU A 428 5.88 8.88 15.31
N ARG A 429 5.64 7.63 15.69
CA ARG A 429 5.48 7.16 17.09
C ARG A 429 6.53 6.07 17.41
N PRO A 430 7.83 6.41 17.42
CA PRO A 430 8.89 5.41 17.53
C PRO A 430 8.96 4.79 18.93
N PRO A 431 9.33 3.49 19.06
CA PRO A 431 9.53 2.87 20.37
C PRO A 431 10.68 3.51 21.15
N VAL A 432 10.50 3.70 22.46
CA VAL A 432 11.52 4.26 23.35
C VAL A 432 12.86 3.53 23.24
N ALA A 433 12.84 2.20 23.19
CA ALA A 433 14.05 1.38 23.09
C ALA A 433 14.89 1.67 21.82
N PHE A 434 14.24 2.04 20.71
CA PHE A 434 14.93 2.42 19.48
C PHE A 434 15.58 3.81 19.62
N LEU A 435 14.86 4.78 20.18
CA LEU A 435 15.41 6.12 20.45
C LEU A 435 16.61 6.05 21.40
N ASP A 436 16.54 5.22 22.44
CA ASP A 436 17.65 4.99 23.37
C ASP A 436 18.87 4.35 22.70
N ALA A 437 18.65 3.46 21.72
CA ALA A 437 19.74 2.86 20.95
C ALA A 437 20.45 3.89 20.06
N LEU A 438 19.69 4.78 19.40
CA LEU A 438 20.25 5.88 18.61
C LEU A 438 21.07 6.85 19.48
N GLU A 439 20.49 7.31 20.60
CA GLU A 439 21.16 8.25 21.51
C GLU A 439 22.44 7.65 22.10
N ARG A 440 22.41 6.37 22.48
CA ARG A 440 23.60 5.64 22.96
C ARG A 440 24.69 5.55 21.89
N ARG A 441 24.32 5.32 20.62
CA ARG A 441 25.27 5.08 19.54
C ARG A 441 25.88 6.36 18.96
N PHE A 442 25.09 7.43 18.89
CA PHE A 442 25.45 8.66 18.18
C PHE A 442 25.66 9.87 19.09
N HIS A 443 25.35 9.74 20.38
CA HIS A 443 25.62 10.77 21.40
C HIS A 443 24.99 12.14 21.09
N PHE A 444 23.79 12.14 20.51
CA PHE A 444 22.95 13.34 20.38
C PHE A 444 21.60 13.10 21.05
N GLN A 445 20.96 14.19 21.48
CA GLN A 445 19.63 14.12 22.11
C GLN A 445 18.57 13.82 21.05
N VAL A 446 17.99 12.62 21.11
CA VAL A 446 16.95 12.19 20.16
C VAL A 446 15.60 12.77 20.60
N PRO A 447 14.77 13.33 19.68
CA PRO A 447 13.43 13.81 20.02
C PRO A 447 12.57 12.68 20.60
N ARG A 448 11.85 12.98 21.69
CA ARG A 448 11.06 12.00 22.46
C ARG A 448 9.56 12.09 22.24
N GLU A 449 9.07 13.25 21.80
CA GLU A 449 7.66 13.45 21.47
C GLU A 449 7.29 12.76 20.16
N ASN A 450 6.02 12.37 20.03
CA ASN A 450 5.50 11.85 18.77
C ASN A 450 5.45 12.96 17.71
N GLY A 451 5.74 12.60 16.47
CA GLY A 451 5.55 13.48 15.32
C GLY A 451 4.21 13.27 14.63
N HIS A 452 4.04 13.96 13.50
CA HIS A 452 2.82 13.90 12.70
C HIS A 452 2.74 12.65 11.80
N ASN A 453 1.57 12.01 11.77
CA ASN A 453 1.15 11.10 10.70
C ASN A 453 0.72 11.89 9.44
N VAL A 454 0.43 11.20 8.33
CA VAL A 454 0.02 11.84 7.06
C VAL A 454 -1.12 12.86 7.21
N VAL A 455 -2.18 12.53 7.97
CA VAL A 455 -3.35 13.43 8.13
C VAL A 455 -2.96 14.63 8.99
N GLU A 456 -2.26 14.40 10.09
CA GLU A 456 -1.73 15.44 10.98
C GLU A 456 -0.78 16.40 10.24
N ALA A 457 0.06 15.88 9.36
CA ALA A 457 0.99 16.66 8.53
C ALA A 457 0.24 17.55 7.52
N ILE A 458 -0.83 17.04 6.89
CA ILE A 458 -1.69 17.85 6.01
C ILE A 458 -2.34 18.98 6.81
N HIS A 459 -2.86 18.71 8.01
CA HIS A 459 -3.38 19.76 8.89
C HIS A 459 -2.31 20.78 9.27
N ALA A 460 -1.11 20.33 9.64
CA ALA A 460 -0.01 21.20 10.03
C ALA A 460 0.42 22.14 8.90
N MET A 461 0.46 21.64 7.65
CA MET A 461 0.74 22.46 6.46
C MET A 461 -0.41 23.44 6.13
N LEU A 462 -1.67 23.00 6.22
CA LEU A 462 -2.84 23.88 6.02
C LEU A 462 -2.86 25.03 7.03
N GLU A 463 -2.52 24.75 8.28
CA GLU A 463 -2.53 25.70 9.39
C GLU A 463 -1.24 26.56 9.46
N GLY A 464 -0.26 26.32 8.58
CA GLY A 464 1.03 27.02 8.57
C GLY A 464 1.94 26.68 9.75
N ARG A 465 1.61 25.62 10.52
CA ARG A 465 2.47 25.06 11.57
C ARG A 465 3.68 24.34 10.98
N SER A 466 3.51 23.71 9.82
CA SER A 466 4.60 23.15 9.02
C SER A 466 4.81 23.97 7.75
N LYS A 467 6.07 24.25 7.44
CA LYS A 467 6.53 25.16 6.39
C LYS A 467 7.45 24.50 5.37
N VAL A 468 8.08 23.39 5.72
CA VAL A 468 8.95 22.64 4.81
C VAL A 468 8.40 21.23 4.66
N PHE A 469 8.29 20.76 3.42
CA PHE A 469 7.92 19.38 3.11
C PHE A 469 9.03 18.75 2.27
N ILE A 470 9.54 17.59 2.71
CA ILE A 470 10.52 16.80 1.97
C ILE A 470 9.95 15.40 1.75
N GLY A 471 9.72 15.04 0.49
CA GLY A 471 9.20 13.74 0.09
C GLY A 471 10.30 12.82 -0.43
N LEU A 472 10.54 11.70 0.26
CA LEU A 472 11.34 10.58 -0.22
C LEU A 472 10.46 9.63 -1.05
N GLY A 473 10.33 9.96 -2.34
CA GLY A 473 9.47 9.27 -3.29
C GLY A 473 7.97 9.53 -3.08
N GLY A 474 7.18 8.82 -3.88
CA GLY A 474 5.73 8.88 -3.84
C GLY A 474 5.11 10.05 -4.64
N ASN A 475 3.79 10.09 -4.62
CA ASN A 475 2.99 11.17 -5.18
C ASN A 475 2.00 11.62 -4.10
N PHE A 476 2.52 12.25 -3.04
CA PHE A 476 1.76 12.67 -1.86
C PHE A 476 0.48 13.40 -2.24
N ALA A 477 0.58 14.35 -3.17
CA ALA A 477 -0.56 15.15 -3.66
C ALA A 477 -1.75 14.28 -4.11
N GLN A 478 -1.51 13.19 -4.84
CA GLN A 478 -2.59 12.33 -5.34
C GLN A 478 -2.87 11.12 -4.46
N ALA A 479 -1.95 10.72 -3.59
CA ALA A 479 -2.09 9.49 -2.82
C ALA A 479 -2.93 9.66 -1.55
N THR A 480 -2.97 10.87 -1.01
CA THR A 480 -3.66 11.21 0.23
C THR A 480 -5.16 11.46 -0.03
N PRO A 481 -6.00 11.37 1.03
CA PRO A 481 -7.41 11.77 0.94
C PRO A 481 -7.55 13.27 0.71
N ASP A 482 -8.73 13.70 0.26
CA ASP A 482 -9.10 15.10 0.10
C ASP A 482 -8.06 15.87 -0.75
N SER A 483 -7.85 15.41 -1.98
CA SER A 483 -6.78 15.92 -2.86
C SER A 483 -6.76 17.44 -2.98
N PRO A 484 -7.89 18.17 -3.14
CA PRO A 484 -7.87 19.63 -3.16
C PRO A 484 -7.24 20.27 -1.91
N ARG A 485 -7.55 19.75 -0.71
CA ARG A 485 -6.94 20.22 0.54
C ARG A 485 -5.48 19.81 0.66
N THR A 486 -5.12 18.60 0.20
CA THR A 486 -3.70 18.22 0.14
C THR A 486 -2.91 19.15 -0.78
N PHE A 487 -3.47 19.53 -1.94
CA PHE A 487 -2.83 20.48 -2.86
C PHE A 487 -2.64 21.84 -2.21
N GLU A 488 -3.64 22.32 -1.46
CA GLU A 488 -3.55 23.56 -0.67
C GLU A 488 -2.46 23.47 0.42
N ALA A 489 -2.39 22.35 1.15
CA ALA A 489 -1.36 22.12 2.16
C ALA A 489 0.05 22.26 1.58
N LEU A 490 0.34 21.58 0.46
CA LEU A 490 1.65 21.65 -0.17
C LEU A 490 1.98 23.07 -0.66
N ARG A 491 0.99 23.80 -1.18
CA ARG A 491 1.15 25.20 -1.63
C ARG A 491 1.42 26.19 -0.49
N ASN A 492 0.95 25.89 0.71
CA ASN A 492 1.17 26.72 1.89
C ASN A 492 2.61 26.64 2.42
N CYS A 493 3.40 25.64 2.00
CA CYS A 493 4.79 25.48 2.41
C CYS A 493 5.70 26.57 1.81
N ASP A 494 6.71 26.97 2.58
CA ASP A 494 7.80 27.82 2.12
C ASP A 494 8.75 27.06 1.19
N LEU A 495 8.99 25.77 1.45
CA LEU A 495 9.78 24.88 0.58
C LEU A 495 9.11 23.51 0.43
N THR A 496 9.02 23.02 -0.79
CA THR A 496 8.68 21.61 -1.09
C THR A 496 9.80 20.94 -1.88
N VAL A 497 10.28 19.80 -1.39
CA VAL A 497 11.33 18.99 -2.05
C VAL A 497 10.77 17.63 -2.41
N GLN A 498 10.93 17.22 -3.67
CA GLN A 498 10.49 15.91 -4.15
C GLN A 498 11.70 15.10 -4.67
N ILE A 499 12.03 14.01 -3.98
CA ILE A 499 13.04 13.04 -4.43
C ILE A 499 12.31 11.97 -5.23
N SER A 500 12.48 12.01 -6.56
CA SER A 500 11.58 11.29 -7.47
C SER A 500 12.29 10.67 -8.66
N THR A 501 11.77 9.55 -9.15
CA THR A 501 12.26 8.90 -10.37
C THR A 501 11.58 9.42 -11.64
N LYS A 502 10.35 9.94 -11.53
CA LYS A 502 9.49 10.40 -12.64
C LYS A 502 8.64 11.61 -12.24
N LEU A 503 8.22 12.39 -13.24
CA LEU A 503 7.30 13.51 -13.08
C LEU A 503 5.91 13.00 -12.62
N ASN A 504 5.33 13.67 -11.64
CA ASN A 504 4.02 13.38 -11.06
C ASN A 504 3.38 14.64 -10.48
N ARG A 505 2.12 14.57 -10.02
CA ARG A 505 1.35 15.73 -9.54
C ARG A 505 1.99 16.49 -8.38
N SER A 506 2.72 15.82 -7.50
CA SER A 506 3.35 16.45 -6.32
C SER A 506 4.45 17.46 -6.70
N HIS A 507 5.01 17.36 -7.91
CA HIS A 507 5.93 18.37 -8.44
C HIS A 507 5.22 19.64 -8.93
N LEU A 508 3.91 19.55 -9.21
CA LEU A 508 3.10 20.67 -9.70
C LEU A 508 2.30 21.34 -8.56
N MET A 509 2.09 20.61 -7.46
CA MET A 509 1.50 21.11 -6.21
C MET A 509 2.63 21.47 -5.26
N HIS A 510 3.34 22.55 -5.56
CA HIS A 510 4.54 22.95 -4.84
C HIS A 510 4.32 24.19 -3.98
N GLY A 511 5.22 24.40 -3.02
CA GLY A 511 5.27 25.58 -2.15
C GLY A 511 5.88 26.80 -2.85
N LYS A 512 6.32 27.79 -2.07
CA LYS A 512 6.91 29.04 -2.60
C LYS A 512 8.25 28.80 -3.33
N ASP A 513 9.16 28.08 -2.70
CA ASP A 513 10.32 27.45 -3.35
C ASP A 513 10.03 25.96 -3.57
N ALA A 514 10.56 25.40 -4.66
CA ALA A 514 10.40 23.97 -4.94
C ALA A 514 11.63 23.35 -5.59
N LEU A 515 11.92 22.11 -5.22
CA LEU A 515 12.99 21.30 -5.79
C LEU A 515 12.46 19.95 -6.29
N ILE A 516 12.93 19.55 -7.47
CA ILE A 516 12.82 18.18 -7.98
C ILE A 516 14.22 17.59 -8.00
N LEU A 517 14.44 16.53 -7.22
CA LEU A 517 15.72 15.85 -7.08
C LEU A 517 15.65 14.47 -7.74
N PRO A 518 16.28 14.28 -8.93
CA PRO A 518 16.15 13.04 -9.70
C PRO A 518 16.91 11.90 -9.02
N CYS A 519 16.18 10.88 -8.58
CA CYS A 519 16.78 9.70 -7.97
C CYS A 519 16.92 8.51 -8.93
N LEU A 520 17.94 7.70 -8.67
CA LEU A 520 18.06 6.36 -9.24
C LEU A 520 16.87 5.51 -8.80
N GLY A 521 16.34 4.72 -9.72
CA GLY A 521 15.38 3.66 -9.41
C GLY A 521 16.13 2.39 -9.04
N ARG A 522 15.42 1.39 -8.47
CA ARG A 522 16.04 0.11 -8.09
C ARG A 522 16.62 -0.67 -9.26
N THR A 523 16.18 -0.36 -10.48
CA THR A 523 16.73 -0.95 -11.69
C THR A 523 18.06 -0.33 -12.12
N ASP A 524 18.42 0.87 -11.64
CA ASP A 524 19.62 1.60 -12.05
C ASP A 524 20.85 1.15 -11.24
N ILE A 525 21.98 0.96 -11.91
CA ILE A 525 23.27 0.65 -11.31
C ILE A 525 23.71 1.86 -10.49
N ASP A 526 23.94 1.62 -9.20
CA ASP A 526 24.46 2.61 -8.28
C ASP A 526 25.97 2.44 -8.11
N ILE A 527 26.75 3.48 -8.44
CA ILE A 527 28.20 3.51 -8.27
C ILE A 527 28.54 4.71 -7.39
N GLN A 528 29.11 4.42 -6.24
CA GLN A 528 29.58 5.42 -5.27
C GLN A 528 31.11 5.47 -5.28
N ALA A 529 31.69 6.31 -4.41
CA ALA A 529 33.13 6.60 -4.41
C ALA A 529 34.01 5.35 -4.27
N GLU A 530 33.57 4.33 -3.51
CA GLU A 530 34.34 3.09 -3.28
C GLU A 530 33.85 1.91 -4.13
N GLY A 531 32.89 2.14 -5.03
CA GLY A 531 32.48 1.15 -6.03
C GLY A 531 30.96 0.92 -6.12
N PRO A 532 30.55 -0.15 -6.83
CA PRO A 532 29.15 -0.51 -7.02
C PRO A 532 28.47 -0.82 -5.69
N GLN A 533 27.25 -0.32 -5.52
CA GLN A 533 26.47 -0.50 -4.30
C GLN A 533 25.26 -1.41 -4.53
N ALA A 534 24.84 -2.08 -3.45
CA ALA A 534 23.61 -2.84 -3.36
C ALA A 534 22.79 -2.30 -2.20
N VAL A 535 21.52 -2.03 -2.46
CA VAL A 535 20.55 -1.67 -1.42
C VAL A 535 19.84 -2.93 -0.91
N THR A 536 19.19 -2.85 0.24
CA THR A 536 18.40 -3.96 0.80
C THR A 536 16.94 -3.57 0.98
N VAL A 537 16.06 -4.56 0.98
CA VAL A 537 14.63 -4.44 1.26
C VAL A 537 14.17 -5.55 2.21
N GLU A 538 13.00 -5.39 2.83
CA GLU A 538 12.30 -6.36 3.66
C GLU A 538 10.88 -6.61 3.12
N ASP A 539 10.56 -7.87 2.81
CA ASP A 539 9.26 -8.29 2.28
C ASP A 539 8.20 -8.54 3.38
N SER A 540 6.98 -8.92 2.97
CA SER A 540 5.86 -9.17 3.89
C SER A 540 6.08 -10.35 4.86
N PHE A 541 7.03 -11.23 4.56
CA PHE A 541 7.38 -12.39 5.37
C PHE A 541 8.60 -12.14 6.26
N SER A 542 9.07 -10.89 6.36
CA SER A 542 10.25 -10.50 7.14
C SER A 542 11.56 -11.11 6.59
N MET A 543 11.62 -11.39 5.29
CA MET A 543 12.87 -11.70 4.60
C MET A 543 13.56 -10.41 4.19
N VAL A 544 14.83 -10.27 4.56
CA VAL A 544 15.69 -9.15 4.17
C VAL A 544 16.67 -9.61 3.10
N HIS A 545 16.65 -8.97 1.94
CA HIS A 545 17.49 -9.34 0.79
C HIS A 545 18.06 -8.14 0.03
N GLY A 546 19.15 -8.39 -0.69
CA GLY A 546 19.82 -7.38 -1.52
C GLY A 546 19.13 -7.16 -2.87
N SER A 547 19.23 -5.93 -3.38
CA SER A 547 18.77 -5.50 -4.69
C SER A 547 19.88 -4.72 -5.40
N ASN A 548 20.28 -5.22 -6.57
CA ASN A 548 21.40 -4.73 -7.37
C ASN A 548 20.86 -4.26 -8.72
N GLY A 549 20.90 -2.94 -8.97
CA GLY A 549 20.50 -2.38 -10.26
C GLY A 549 21.30 -2.95 -11.44
N GLN A 550 20.68 -2.96 -12.61
CA GLN A 550 21.22 -3.60 -13.83
C GLN A 550 21.25 -2.63 -15.03
N LEU A 551 20.65 -1.45 -14.90
CA LEU A 551 20.58 -0.43 -15.95
C LEU A 551 21.61 0.67 -15.74
N GLN A 552 22.19 1.14 -16.84
CA GLN A 552 22.96 2.38 -16.78
C GLN A 552 22.00 3.55 -16.55
N PRO A 553 22.26 4.42 -15.55
CA PRO A 553 21.46 5.62 -15.33
C PRO A 553 21.36 6.45 -16.61
N LEU A 554 20.19 7.05 -16.84
CA LEU A 554 19.97 7.86 -18.05
C LEU A 554 20.85 9.11 -18.09
N SER A 555 21.22 9.64 -16.93
CA SER A 555 22.04 10.84 -16.80
C SER A 555 23.05 10.67 -15.67
N LYS A 556 24.24 11.28 -15.85
CA LYS A 556 25.27 11.36 -14.81
C LYS A 556 24.88 12.30 -13.66
N LEU A 557 23.83 13.11 -13.85
CA LEU A 557 23.29 14.02 -12.84
C LEU A 557 22.24 13.35 -11.94
N MET A 558 21.81 12.13 -12.23
CA MET A 558 20.97 11.36 -11.30
C MET A 558 21.82 10.87 -10.12
N LYS A 559 21.27 10.90 -8.90
CA LYS A 559 21.93 10.39 -7.69
C LYS A 559 21.08 9.31 -7.01
N SER A 560 21.69 8.43 -6.24
CA SER A 560 20.95 7.46 -5.43
C SER A 560 20.21 8.15 -4.28
N GLU A 561 19.15 7.53 -3.74
CA GLU A 561 18.45 8.07 -2.57
C GLU A 561 19.43 8.31 -1.40
N PRO A 562 20.31 7.35 -1.01
CA PRO A 562 21.31 7.60 0.05
C PRO A 562 22.19 8.81 -0.23
N ALA A 563 22.71 8.99 -1.46
CA ALA A 563 23.58 10.11 -1.80
C ALA A 563 22.85 11.47 -1.74
N ILE A 564 21.58 11.52 -2.13
CA ILE A 564 20.75 12.72 -2.02
C ILE A 564 20.52 13.08 -0.55
N LEU A 565 20.14 12.09 0.26
CA LEU A 565 19.89 12.27 1.68
C LEU A 565 21.16 12.70 2.44
N ALA A 566 22.30 12.10 2.15
CA ALA A 566 23.59 12.50 2.71
C ALA A 566 23.97 13.94 2.33
N GLY A 567 23.69 14.35 1.08
CA GLY A 567 23.92 15.73 0.64
C GLY A 567 23.05 16.74 1.39
N ILE A 568 21.76 16.45 1.54
CA ILE A 568 20.83 17.28 2.34
C ILE A 568 21.29 17.33 3.81
N ALA A 569 21.61 16.19 4.40
CA ALA A 569 22.03 16.09 5.78
C ALA A 569 23.35 16.85 6.03
N ALA A 570 24.32 16.73 5.13
CA ALA A 570 25.58 17.46 5.22
C ALA A 570 25.39 18.97 5.09
N ALA A 571 24.53 19.44 4.18
CA ALA A 571 24.23 20.87 4.03
C ALA A 571 23.44 21.44 5.24
N THR A 572 22.70 20.59 5.95
CA THR A 572 21.87 21.01 7.10
C THR A 572 22.65 20.93 8.42
N LEU A 573 23.33 19.81 8.68
CA LEU A 573 23.94 19.46 9.97
C LEU A 573 25.48 19.43 9.95
N GLY A 574 26.11 19.63 8.78
CA GLY A 574 27.54 19.39 8.61
C GLY A 574 27.88 17.90 8.71
N SER A 575 29.06 17.57 9.24
CA SER A 575 29.54 16.18 9.40
C SER A 575 29.11 15.52 10.72
N LYS A 576 27.97 15.93 11.29
CA LYS A 576 27.43 15.40 12.55
C LYS A 576 26.02 14.82 12.35
N PRO A 577 25.64 13.78 13.13
CA PRO A 577 26.45 13.05 14.10
C PRO A 577 27.43 12.06 13.46
N VAL A 578 27.38 11.91 12.14
CA VAL A 578 28.20 11.00 11.34
C VAL A 578 28.76 11.73 10.12
N ASP A 579 29.84 11.22 9.56
CA ASP A 579 30.29 11.65 8.23
C ASP A 579 29.38 11.02 7.17
N TRP A 580 28.39 11.80 6.72
CA TRP A 580 27.39 11.37 5.74
C TRP A 580 28.00 10.94 4.41
N ASN A 581 29.04 11.63 3.95
CA ASN A 581 29.72 11.32 2.69
C ASN A 581 30.53 10.03 2.81
N TRP A 582 31.16 9.80 3.95
CA TRP A 582 31.84 8.53 4.25
C TRP A 582 30.86 7.34 4.27
N LEU A 583 29.66 7.52 4.84
CA LEU A 583 28.64 6.47 4.85
C LEU A 583 28.15 6.08 3.46
N VAL A 584 27.89 7.06 2.58
CA VAL A 584 27.36 6.76 1.24
C VAL A 584 28.44 6.34 0.25
N ALA A 585 29.72 6.52 0.58
CA ALA A 585 30.82 5.97 -0.22
C ALA A 585 30.79 4.44 -0.29
N ASP A 586 30.33 3.77 0.78
CA ASP A 586 30.10 2.32 0.86
C ASP A 586 28.94 1.99 1.82
N TYR A 587 27.86 1.43 1.29
CA TYR A 587 26.64 1.12 2.04
C TYR A 587 26.82 0.02 3.08
N SER A 588 27.93 -0.74 3.04
CA SER A 588 28.29 -1.65 4.13
C SER A 588 28.34 -0.94 5.49
N ARG A 589 28.78 0.32 5.50
CA ARG A 589 28.87 1.16 6.71
C ARG A 589 27.50 1.55 7.25
N ILE A 590 26.54 1.82 6.37
CA ILE A 590 25.15 2.08 6.76
C ILE A 590 24.56 0.82 7.41
N ARG A 591 24.83 -0.35 6.82
CA ARG A 591 24.39 -1.64 7.36
C ARG A 591 25.04 -1.97 8.71
N ASP A 592 26.28 -1.57 8.95
CA ASP A 592 26.91 -1.69 10.27
C ASP A 592 26.20 -0.81 11.30
N LEU A 593 25.83 0.43 10.95
CA LEU A 593 25.04 1.30 11.83
C LEU A 593 23.64 0.73 12.13
N ILE A 594 23.01 0.09 11.14
CA ILE A 594 21.74 -0.65 11.33
C ILE A 594 21.95 -1.79 12.32
N ALA A 595 23.02 -2.59 12.16
CA ALA A 595 23.34 -3.70 13.06
C ALA A 595 23.61 -3.24 14.50
N ASP A 596 24.21 -2.06 14.67
CA ASP A 596 24.48 -1.46 15.99
C ASP A 596 23.22 -0.99 16.73
N THR A 597 22.15 -0.64 16.01
CA THR A 597 21.00 0.08 16.58
C THR A 597 19.68 -0.66 16.50
N ILE A 598 19.54 -1.61 15.57
CA ILE A 598 18.29 -2.34 15.31
C ILE A 598 18.49 -3.85 15.58
N PRO A 599 17.70 -4.45 16.50
CA PRO A 599 17.79 -5.88 16.79
C PRO A 599 17.52 -6.76 15.56
N GLY A 600 18.21 -7.90 15.49
CA GLY A 600 18.07 -8.89 14.41
C GLY A 600 19.07 -8.72 13.26
N PHE A 601 19.73 -7.57 13.16
CA PHE A 601 20.67 -7.23 12.09
C PHE A 601 22.14 -7.50 12.40
N LYS A 602 22.47 -8.17 13.52
CA LYS A 602 23.86 -8.60 13.80
C LYS A 602 24.46 -9.32 12.57
N ASP A 603 25.69 -8.97 12.21
CA ASP A 603 26.41 -9.49 11.04
C ASP A 603 25.69 -9.25 9.70
N PHE A 604 25.00 -8.10 9.57
CA PHE A 604 24.15 -7.77 8.41
C PHE A 604 24.87 -7.97 7.07
N ASN A 605 26.08 -7.42 6.94
CA ASN A 605 26.88 -7.48 5.72
C ASN A 605 27.22 -8.92 5.28
N GLU A 606 27.38 -9.85 6.22
CA GLU A 606 27.61 -11.26 5.89
C GLU A 606 26.30 -11.97 5.54
N LYS A 607 25.23 -11.72 6.30
CA LYS A 607 23.93 -12.39 6.08
C LYS A 607 23.32 -12.11 4.71
N ILE A 608 23.47 -10.89 4.18
CA ILE A 608 22.91 -10.55 2.86
C ILE A 608 23.64 -11.19 1.68
N LYS A 609 24.82 -11.78 1.90
CA LYS A 609 25.55 -12.55 0.87
C LYS A 609 24.89 -13.90 0.61
N HIS A 610 24.06 -14.39 1.55
CA HIS A 610 23.31 -15.62 1.35
C HIS A 610 22.26 -15.43 0.23
N PRO A 611 22.09 -16.41 -0.68
CA PRO A 611 21.05 -16.35 -1.69
C PRO A 611 19.66 -16.17 -1.06
N GLY A 612 18.93 -15.12 -1.47
CA GLY A 612 17.64 -14.76 -0.86
C GLY A 612 17.73 -14.03 0.47
N GLY A 613 18.95 -13.71 0.94
CA GLY A 613 19.18 -12.94 2.15
C GLY A 613 18.90 -13.73 3.44
N PHE A 614 18.23 -13.12 4.41
CA PHE A 614 17.99 -13.75 5.71
C PHE A 614 16.62 -13.40 6.29
N TYR A 615 16.08 -14.33 7.09
CA TYR A 615 14.83 -14.14 7.84
C TYR A 615 15.10 -13.38 9.15
N LEU A 616 14.38 -12.28 9.41
CA LEU A 616 14.54 -11.49 10.63
C LEU A 616 13.93 -12.18 11.87
N GLY A 617 13.06 -13.18 11.67
CA GLY A 617 12.34 -13.84 12.74
C GLY A 617 10.99 -13.20 13.05
N ASN A 618 10.12 -13.94 13.75
CA ASN A 618 8.89 -13.42 14.30
C ASN A 618 8.67 -14.00 15.72
N SER A 619 8.53 -13.13 16.72
CA SER A 619 8.37 -13.54 18.12
C SER A 619 7.04 -14.27 18.35
N ALA A 620 5.93 -13.74 17.84
CA ALA A 620 4.61 -14.39 17.91
C ALA A 620 4.57 -15.71 17.12
N GLY A 621 5.24 -15.78 15.97
CA GLY A 621 5.44 -17.01 15.19
C GLY A 621 6.24 -18.08 15.95
N ALA A 622 6.97 -17.70 16.99
CA ALA A 622 7.63 -18.61 17.92
C ALA A 622 6.93 -18.67 19.30
N ARG A 623 5.68 -18.19 19.38
CA ARG A 623 4.85 -18.07 20.60
C ARG A 623 5.54 -17.34 21.76
N ARG A 624 6.43 -16.40 21.44
CA ARG A 624 7.00 -15.44 22.38
C ARG A 624 6.24 -14.12 22.25
N TRP A 625 5.40 -13.83 23.24
CA TRP A 625 4.51 -12.67 23.19
C TRP A 625 5.20 -11.46 23.79
N ASN A 626 5.60 -10.51 22.94
CA ASN A 626 6.17 -9.23 23.37
C ASN A 626 5.06 -8.21 23.71
N THR A 627 4.06 -8.67 24.45
CA THR A 627 2.97 -7.84 24.97
C THR A 627 3.27 -7.47 26.43
N PRO A 628 2.62 -6.43 26.99
CA PRO A 628 2.77 -6.10 28.40
C PRO A 628 2.39 -7.25 29.37
N SER A 629 1.51 -8.15 28.94
CA SER A 629 1.08 -9.32 29.72
C SER A 629 2.01 -10.53 29.58
N GLY A 630 2.97 -10.51 28.65
CA GLY A 630 3.77 -11.68 28.27
C GLY A 630 2.94 -12.79 27.60
N ARG A 631 1.69 -12.50 27.22
CA ARG A 631 0.71 -13.42 26.63
C ARG A 631 0.01 -12.79 25.42
N ALA A 632 -0.55 -13.61 24.53
CA ALA A 632 -1.44 -13.11 23.50
C ALA A 632 -2.75 -12.59 24.12
N ASN A 633 -3.13 -11.36 23.82
CA ASN A 633 -4.27 -10.70 24.44
C ASN A 633 -5.51 -10.84 23.57
N PHE A 634 -6.55 -11.47 24.12
CA PHE A 634 -7.89 -11.28 23.59
C PHE A 634 -8.33 -9.84 23.79
N ARG A 635 -9.01 -9.29 22.78
CA ARG A 635 -9.53 -7.92 22.79
C ARG A 635 -11.07 -7.96 22.76
N PRO A 636 -11.75 -7.70 23.88
CA PRO A 636 -13.21 -7.81 23.99
C PRO A 636 -13.91 -6.57 23.39
N ASN A 637 -13.64 -6.29 22.12
CA ASN A 637 -14.28 -5.19 21.41
C ASN A 637 -15.78 -5.49 21.23
N ILE A 638 -16.63 -4.46 21.32
CA ILE A 638 -18.03 -4.56 20.93
C ILE A 638 -18.14 -4.36 19.42
N LEU A 639 -19.19 -4.92 18.79
CA LEU A 639 -19.53 -4.50 17.43
C LEU A 639 -19.84 -3.00 17.43
N PRO A 640 -19.47 -2.27 16.36
CA PRO A 640 -19.89 -0.88 16.19
C PRO A 640 -21.41 -0.78 16.31
N LYS A 641 -21.92 0.28 16.93
CA LYS A 641 -23.37 0.52 16.95
C LYS A 641 -23.92 0.85 15.57
N ASP A 642 -23.09 1.49 14.76
CA ASP A 642 -23.37 1.89 13.38
C ASP A 642 -22.05 1.87 12.60
N LEU A 643 -22.11 1.49 11.33
CA LEU A 643 -20.98 1.55 10.40
C LEU A 643 -20.86 2.94 9.76
N ILE A 644 -21.96 3.70 9.69
CA ILE A 644 -21.99 5.06 9.16
C ILE A 644 -21.53 6.04 10.25
N HIS A 645 -20.61 6.92 9.88
CA HIS A 645 -20.07 7.92 10.79
C HIS A 645 -21.12 8.97 11.19
N GLU A 646 -21.07 9.44 12.43
CA GLU A 646 -21.94 10.51 12.96
C GLU A 646 -21.91 11.80 12.13
N ARG A 647 -20.80 12.13 11.47
CA ARG A 647 -20.69 13.30 10.59
C ARG A 647 -21.42 13.11 9.27
N THR A 648 -21.57 11.88 8.79
CA THR A 648 -22.45 11.58 7.66
C THR A 648 -23.91 11.73 8.08
N HIS A 649 -24.29 11.19 9.24
CA HIS A 649 -25.65 11.36 9.79
C HIS A 649 -26.02 12.83 10.03
N ALA A 650 -25.07 13.64 10.51
CA ALA A 650 -25.26 15.07 10.75
C ALA A 650 -25.64 15.86 9.49
N THR A 651 -25.40 15.33 8.28
CA THR A 651 -25.87 15.95 7.03
C THR A 651 -27.40 15.91 6.87
N GLY A 652 -28.11 15.11 7.68
CA GLY A 652 -29.55 14.89 7.59
C GLY A 652 -29.97 14.08 6.36
N ARG A 653 -29.01 13.46 5.65
CA ARG A 653 -29.26 12.68 4.44
C ARG A 653 -28.84 11.23 4.63
N VAL A 654 -29.67 10.33 4.12
CA VAL A 654 -29.30 8.93 3.96
C VAL A 654 -28.41 8.79 2.72
N PRO A 655 -27.27 8.10 2.80
CA PRO A 655 -26.43 7.85 1.63
C PRO A 655 -27.16 7.04 0.56
N ASP A 656 -26.95 7.38 -0.71
CA ASP A 656 -27.49 6.57 -1.81
C ASP A 656 -26.76 5.22 -1.89
N LEU A 657 -25.43 5.27 -1.69
CA LEU A 657 -24.49 4.16 -1.77
C LEU A 657 -23.31 4.39 -0.81
N ILE A 658 -22.71 3.30 -0.33
CA ILE A 658 -21.39 3.32 0.30
C ILE A 658 -20.35 2.89 -0.73
N MET A 659 -19.38 3.77 -0.99
CA MET A 659 -18.34 3.58 -1.99
C MET A 659 -17.02 3.14 -1.36
N GLN A 660 -16.35 2.18 -2.01
CA GLN A 660 -14.93 1.89 -1.80
C GLN A 660 -14.07 2.36 -2.99
N SER A 661 -12.86 2.84 -2.73
CA SER A 661 -11.86 3.05 -3.78
C SER A 661 -11.01 1.79 -4.01
N MET A 662 -10.51 1.55 -5.22
CA MET A 662 -9.68 0.39 -5.53
C MET A 662 -8.68 0.67 -6.65
N ARG A 663 -7.70 -0.23 -6.82
CA ARG A 663 -6.76 -0.18 -7.95
C ARG A 663 -7.36 -0.84 -9.19
N SER A 664 -7.08 -0.25 -10.35
CA SER A 664 -7.29 -0.92 -11.63
C SER A 664 -6.16 -1.92 -11.92
N HIS A 665 -6.38 -2.78 -12.92
CA HIS A 665 -5.38 -3.75 -13.38
C HIS A 665 -4.10 -3.11 -13.97
N ASP A 666 -4.22 -2.08 -14.82
CA ASP A 666 -3.07 -1.35 -15.42
C ASP A 666 -2.56 -0.20 -14.54
N GLN A 667 -2.39 -0.47 -13.25
CA GLN A 667 -1.99 0.54 -12.28
C GLN A 667 -1.16 -0.07 -11.16
N TYR A 668 -0.21 0.70 -10.65
CA TYR A 668 0.43 0.43 -9.37
C TYR A 668 0.50 1.68 -8.51
N ASN A 669 -0.28 1.67 -7.42
CA ASN A 669 -0.52 2.84 -6.59
C ASN A 669 -0.97 4.03 -7.48
N THR A 670 -0.38 5.22 -7.39
CA THR A 670 -0.74 6.37 -8.24
C THR A 670 -0.15 6.29 -9.66
N THR A 671 0.76 5.35 -9.91
CA THR A 671 1.34 5.15 -11.25
C THR A 671 0.35 4.42 -12.13
N ILE A 672 -0.14 5.12 -13.16
CA ILE A 672 -1.07 4.58 -14.16
C ILE A 672 -0.24 4.09 -15.34
N TYR A 673 -0.23 2.78 -15.59
CA TYR A 673 0.46 2.19 -16.74
C TYR A 673 -0.39 2.25 -18.01
N GLY A 674 -1.72 2.30 -17.85
CA GLY A 674 -2.69 2.36 -18.92
C GLY A 674 -4.08 2.70 -18.41
N LEU A 675 -4.98 2.99 -19.35
CA LEU A 675 -6.37 3.41 -19.07
C LEU A 675 -7.37 2.23 -19.13
N ASP A 676 -6.85 1.01 -19.11
CA ASP A 676 -7.63 -0.22 -19.19
C ASP A 676 -7.68 -0.93 -17.83
N ASP A 677 -8.78 -1.64 -17.59
CA ASP A 677 -8.87 -2.69 -16.58
C ASP A 677 -9.39 -3.94 -17.25
N ARG A 678 -8.46 -4.83 -17.61
CA ARG A 678 -8.79 -6.08 -18.32
C ARG A 678 -9.72 -6.95 -17.50
N TYR A 679 -9.54 -7.05 -16.19
CA TYR A 679 -10.31 -7.98 -15.35
C TYR A 679 -11.74 -7.50 -15.10
N ARG A 680 -11.95 -6.19 -15.07
CA ARG A 680 -13.29 -5.58 -14.95
C ARG A 680 -13.91 -5.21 -16.29
N GLY A 681 -13.16 -5.31 -17.39
CA GLY A 681 -13.68 -5.09 -18.74
C GLY A 681 -13.78 -3.61 -19.15
N VAL A 682 -13.06 -2.72 -18.46
CA VAL A 682 -13.02 -1.28 -18.75
C VAL A 682 -11.88 -1.00 -19.72
N LYS A 683 -12.10 -0.16 -20.72
CA LYS A 683 -11.09 0.26 -21.70
C LYS A 683 -11.14 1.76 -21.95
N GLY A 684 -9.97 2.38 -22.04
CA GLY A 684 -9.80 3.78 -22.42
C GLY A 684 -10.44 4.79 -21.46
N GLN A 685 -10.73 4.42 -20.21
CA GLN A 685 -11.31 5.33 -19.22
C GLN A 685 -11.07 4.85 -17.80
N ARG A 686 -11.07 5.80 -16.86
CA ARG A 686 -10.93 5.53 -15.42
C ARG A 686 -12.00 6.20 -14.55
N ASP A 687 -12.67 7.23 -15.08
CA ASP A 687 -13.80 7.90 -14.40
C ASP A 687 -15.07 7.03 -14.47
N VAL A 688 -15.08 5.95 -13.69
CA VAL A 688 -16.15 4.95 -13.66
C VAL A 688 -16.55 4.66 -12.21
N LEU A 689 -17.84 4.43 -12.01
CA LEU A 689 -18.41 3.96 -10.75
C LEU A 689 -19.13 2.63 -10.99
N PHE A 690 -18.61 1.56 -10.40
CA PHE A 690 -19.22 0.23 -10.43
C PHE A 690 -20.34 0.18 -9.41
N VAL A 691 -21.56 -0.09 -9.85
CA VAL A 691 -22.78 -0.10 -9.02
C VAL A 691 -23.65 -1.30 -9.40
N ASN A 692 -24.40 -1.82 -8.43
CA ASN A 692 -25.42 -2.82 -8.70
C ASN A 692 -26.46 -2.26 -9.70
N GLU A 693 -26.85 -3.04 -10.70
CA GLU A 693 -27.80 -2.58 -11.72
C GLU A 693 -29.16 -2.17 -11.12
N ALA A 694 -29.63 -2.89 -10.11
CA ALA A 694 -30.87 -2.56 -9.43
C ALA A 694 -30.77 -1.23 -8.69
N ASP A 695 -29.61 -0.89 -8.12
CA ASP A 695 -29.39 0.41 -7.49
C ASP A 695 -29.32 1.55 -8.49
N ILE A 696 -28.66 1.35 -9.64
CA ILE A 696 -28.65 2.34 -10.74
C ILE A 696 -30.10 2.71 -11.12
N ILE A 697 -30.94 1.70 -11.31
CA ILE A 697 -32.35 1.88 -11.68
C ILE A 697 -33.14 2.50 -10.53
N ARG A 698 -32.96 2.01 -9.29
CA ARG A 698 -33.62 2.52 -8.08
C ARG A 698 -33.36 4.00 -7.85
N LEU A 699 -32.14 4.46 -8.16
CA LEU A 699 -31.71 5.85 -8.02
C LEU A 699 -32.12 6.73 -9.24
N GLY A 700 -32.83 6.17 -10.23
CA GLY A 700 -33.35 6.92 -11.38
C GLY A 700 -32.36 7.11 -12.53
N PHE A 701 -31.24 6.38 -12.54
CA PHE A 701 -30.23 6.42 -13.59
C PHE A 701 -30.34 5.23 -14.56
N LYS A 702 -29.58 5.28 -15.65
CA LYS A 702 -29.40 4.17 -16.60
C LYS A 702 -27.96 3.65 -16.59
N PRO A 703 -27.72 2.34 -16.75
CA PRO A 703 -26.37 1.83 -16.96
C PRO A 703 -25.67 2.53 -18.14
N GLY A 704 -24.44 2.98 -17.93
CA GLY A 704 -23.65 3.77 -18.87
C GLY A 704 -23.92 5.28 -18.84
N GLN A 705 -24.90 5.75 -18.06
CA GLN A 705 -25.14 7.18 -17.87
C GLN A 705 -24.00 7.81 -17.04
N LYS A 706 -23.66 9.06 -17.35
CA LYS A 706 -22.73 9.86 -16.53
C LYS A 706 -23.44 10.47 -15.32
N ALA A 707 -22.75 10.50 -14.19
CA ALA A 707 -23.21 11.10 -12.95
C ALA A 707 -22.07 11.88 -12.27
N ASP A 708 -22.45 12.88 -11.48
CA ASP A 708 -21.55 13.48 -10.50
C ASP A 708 -21.71 12.72 -9.17
N ILE A 709 -20.60 12.59 -8.45
CA ILE A 709 -20.57 11.90 -7.16
C ILE A 709 -20.22 12.93 -6.10
N VAL A 710 -21.03 12.99 -5.05
CA VAL A 710 -20.83 13.92 -3.92
C VAL A 710 -20.67 13.11 -2.64
N SER A 711 -19.62 13.42 -1.87
CA SER A 711 -19.39 12.81 -0.56
C SER A 711 -20.33 13.41 0.49
N LEU A 712 -20.86 12.58 1.39
CA LEU A 712 -21.72 12.99 2.50
C LEU A 712 -20.93 13.04 3.80
N TRP A 713 -20.51 14.25 4.18
CA TRP A 713 -19.74 14.50 5.39
C TRP A 713 -19.97 15.93 5.88
N GLU A 714 -20.38 16.08 7.15
CA GLU A 714 -20.58 17.39 7.75
C GLU A 714 -19.26 17.98 8.29
N ASP A 715 -18.75 18.95 7.55
CA ASP A 715 -17.66 19.85 7.94
C ASP A 715 -17.73 21.20 7.20
N GLY A 716 -18.90 21.54 6.66
CA GLY A 716 -19.11 22.73 5.84
C GLY A 716 -18.46 22.72 4.45
N ARG A 717 -17.96 21.59 3.93
CA ARG A 717 -17.29 21.50 2.62
C ARG A 717 -17.98 20.52 1.67
N GLU A 718 -18.35 20.99 0.47
CA GLU A 718 -18.79 20.08 -0.60
C GLU A 718 -17.57 19.40 -1.24
N ARG A 719 -17.61 18.07 -1.33
CA ARG A 719 -16.62 17.25 -2.05
C ARG A 719 -17.31 16.56 -3.21
N ARG A 720 -16.83 16.82 -4.42
CA ARG A 720 -17.46 16.37 -5.67
C ARG A 720 -16.43 15.92 -6.68
N VAL A 721 -16.73 14.84 -7.40
CA VAL A 721 -16.10 14.48 -8.68
C VAL A 721 -17.17 14.40 -9.76
N LYS A 722 -16.82 14.68 -11.01
CA LYS A 722 -17.79 14.94 -12.08
C LYS A 722 -17.69 13.96 -13.24
N GLY A 723 -18.83 13.68 -13.87
CA GLY A 723 -18.90 12.99 -15.16
C GLY A 723 -18.46 11.52 -15.15
N PHE A 724 -18.58 10.83 -14.02
CA PHE A 724 -18.26 9.41 -13.87
C PHE A 724 -19.30 8.54 -14.57
N THR A 725 -18.86 7.52 -15.31
CA THR A 725 -19.76 6.58 -15.98
C THR A 725 -20.26 5.52 -15.00
N LEU A 726 -21.57 5.40 -14.83
CA LEU A 726 -22.20 4.37 -13.99
C LEU A 726 -22.15 3.01 -14.70
N LEU A 727 -21.31 2.09 -14.23
CA LEU A 727 -21.18 0.76 -14.80
C LEU A 727 -21.95 -0.26 -13.96
N ALA A 728 -22.94 -0.90 -14.57
CA ALA A 728 -23.62 -2.05 -13.97
C ALA A 728 -22.59 -3.17 -13.73
N PHE A 729 -22.46 -3.56 -12.46
CA PHE A 729 -21.50 -4.54 -12.00
C PHE A 729 -22.12 -5.46 -10.95
N ASP A 730 -21.64 -6.70 -10.88
CA ASP A 730 -22.03 -7.63 -9.82
C ASP A 730 -21.34 -7.19 -8.51
N ILE A 731 -21.99 -6.31 -7.76
CA ILE A 731 -21.63 -5.83 -6.42
C ILE A 731 -22.89 -5.92 -5.52
N PRO A 732 -22.78 -6.21 -4.21
CA PRO A 732 -23.95 -6.23 -3.33
C PRO A 732 -24.69 -4.88 -3.34
N ALA A 733 -26.01 -4.92 -3.14
CA ALA A 733 -26.86 -3.73 -3.18
C ALA A 733 -26.47 -2.72 -2.09
N GLY A 734 -26.68 -1.43 -2.36
CA GLY A 734 -26.29 -0.32 -1.49
C GLY A 734 -24.81 0.04 -1.55
N GLN A 735 -24.03 -0.62 -2.41
CA GLN A 735 -22.57 -0.45 -2.46
C GLN A 735 -22.08 -0.03 -3.84
N ALA A 736 -20.95 0.65 -3.86
CA ALA A 736 -20.26 1.07 -5.06
C ALA A 736 -18.75 0.87 -4.97
N ALA A 737 -18.07 0.82 -6.12
CA ALA A 737 -16.62 0.87 -6.18
C ALA A 737 -16.13 1.78 -7.30
N ALA A 738 -15.00 2.46 -7.09
CA ALA A 738 -14.39 3.33 -8.09
C ALA A 738 -12.86 3.26 -8.04
N TYR A 739 -12.19 3.74 -9.08
CA TYR A 739 -10.73 3.73 -9.10
C TYR A 739 -10.12 4.84 -8.25
N TYR A 740 -9.05 4.48 -7.56
CA TYR A 740 -8.08 5.40 -6.97
C TYR A 740 -7.03 5.77 -8.04
N PRO A 741 -6.49 7.00 -8.08
CA PRO A 741 -6.77 8.12 -7.16
C PRO A 741 -7.98 8.98 -7.57
N GLU A 742 -8.71 8.62 -8.62
CA GLU A 742 -9.78 9.45 -9.20
C GLU A 742 -10.85 9.90 -8.19
N VAL A 743 -11.11 9.08 -7.16
CA VAL A 743 -12.09 9.39 -6.10
C VAL A 743 -11.50 9.82 -4.76
N ASN A 744 -10.18 10.02 -4.66
CA ASN A 744 -9.58 10.60 -3.45
C ASN A 744 -10.14 11.98 -3.05
N PRO A 745 -10.54 12.86 -4.00
CA PRO A 745 -11.22 14.11 -3.65
C PRO A 745 -12.51 13.92 -2.84
N LEU A 746 -13.13 12.73 -2.87
CA LEU A 746 -14.34 12.43 -2.11
C LEU A 746 -14.07 11.98 -0.67
N VAL A 747 -12.85 11.54 -0.35
CA VAL A 747 -12.52 11.02 0.99
C VAL A 747 -12.26 12.21 1.91
N PRO A 748 -13.10 12.48 2.92
CA PRO A 748 -12.86 13.59 3.83
C PRO A 748 -11.56 13.38 4.61
N LEU A 749 -10.76 14.43 4.78
CA LEU A 749 -9.47 14.34 5.48
C LEU A 749 -9.64 13.85 6.92
N GLU A 750 -10.72 14.25 7.59
CA GLU A 750 -11.05 13.89 8.97
C GLU A 750 -11.64 12.47 9.09
N SER A 751 -11.97 11.82 7.96
CA SER A 751 -12.53 10.47 7.97
C SER A 751 -11.41 9.43 8.08
N THR A 752 -11.10 9.06 9.32
CA THR A 752 -9.94 8.20 9.66
C THR A 752 -10.30 7.02 10.56
N GLY A 753 -9.42 6.02 10.59
CA GLY A 753 -9.51 4.83 11.43
C GLY A 753 -9.25 5.13 12.90
N ASP A 754 -10.12 4.68 13.79
CA ASP A 754 -9.98 4.85 15.24
C ASP A 754 -8.65 4.19 15.70
N GLY A 755 -7.76 5.00 16.30
CA GLY A 755 -6.45 4.58 16.81
C GLY A 755 -5.35 4.35 15.77
N SER A 756 -5.67 4.27 14.47
CA SER A 756 -4.67 4.14 13.40
C SER A 756 -4.52 5.40 12.55
N HIS A 757 -5.50 6.31 12.59
CA HIS A 757 -5.59 7.48 11.72
C HIS A 757 -5.54 7.16 10.21
N THR A 758 -5.78 5.90 9.82
CA THR A 758 -5.78 5.49 8.41
C THR A 758 -7.01 6.06 7.71
N PRO A 759 -6.89 6.77 6.57
CA PRO A 759 -8.05 7.29 5.85
C PRO A 759 -9.04 6.18 5.46
N THR A 760 -10.34 6.44 5.60
CA THR A 760 -11.39 5.44 5.39
C THR A 760 -11.78 5.28 3.91
N SER A 761 -10.80 5.15 3.01
CA SER A 761 -11.01 5.13 1.56
C SER A 761 -11.84 3.94 1.05
N LYS A 762 -12.18 2.96 1.91
CA LYS A 762 -13.04 1.82 1.58
C LYS A 762 -14.48 1.98 2.11
N PHE A 763 -14.78 3.09 2.77
CA PHE A 763 -16.10 3.40 3.28
C PHE A 763 -16.37 4.90 3.15
N VAL A 764 -16.84 5.32 1.97
CA VAL A 764 -17.20 6.71 1.67
C VAL A 764 -18.70 6.77 1.39
N ALA A 765 -19.46 7.44 2.24
CA ALA A 765 -20.87 7.67 2.00
C ALA A 765 -21.04 8.67 0.85
N ILE A 766 -21.77 8.27 -0.19
CA ILE A 766 -21.94 9.10 -1.39
C ILE A 766 -23.42 9.29 -1.74
N ARG A 767 -23.68 10.38 -2.46
CA ARG A 767 -24.91 10.59 -3.23
C ARG A 767 -24.59 10.80 -4.70
N LEU A 768 -25.52 10.40 -5.56
CA LEU A 768 -25.41 10.57 -7.01
C LEU A 768 -26.25 11.74 -7.47
N GLU A 769 -25.70 12.53 -8.38
CA GLU A 769 -26.42 13.60 -9.07
C GLU A 769 -26.29 13.44 -10.58
N ALA A 770 -27.27 13.99 -11.32
CA ALA A 770 -27.14 14.10 -12.77
C ALA A 770 -25.83 14.83 -13.11
N ALA A 771 -25.10 14.33 -14.12
CA ALA A 771 -23.84 14.94 -14.53
C ALA A 771 -24.05 16.43 -14.86
N SER A 772 -23.26 17.30 -14.24
CA SER A 772 -23.25 18.72 -14.57
C SER A 772 -22.48 18.97 -15.87
N ASP A 773 -22.79 20.06 -16.58
CA ASP A 773 -21.97 20.48 -17.72
C ASP A 773 -20.55 20.77 -17.22
N ASN A 774 -19.56 20.08 -17.78
CA ASN A 774 -18.19 20.12 -17.25
C ASN A 774 -17.48 21.46 -17.44
N GLY A 775 -18.10 22.50 -18.02
CA GLY A 775 -17.55 23.85 -18.18
C GLY A 775 -16.27 23.96 -19.03
N LEU A 776 -15.62 22.83 -19.32
CA LEU A 776 -14.52 22.69 -20.24
C LEU A 776 -15.08 22.75 -21.66
N ILE A 777 -14.78 23.85 -22.36
CA ILE A 777 -14.85 23.89 -23.81
C ILE A 777 -13.81 22.88 -24.30
N MET A 778 -14.23 21.62 -24.51
CA MET A 778 -13.49 20.70 -25.35
C MET A 778 -13.29 21.42 -26.68
N ALA A 779 -12.04 21.75 -27.03
CA ALA A 779 -11.72 22.34 -28.32
C ALA A 779 -12.40 21.47 -29.39
N ARG A 780 -13.41 22.05 -30.06
CA ARG A 780 -14.10 21.38 -31.15
C ARG A 780 -13.05 21.05 -32.20
N SER A 781 -12.87 19.76 -32.48
CA SER A 781 -12.14 19.31 -33.66
C SER A 781 -12.82 19.90 -34.90
N ALA A 782 -12.12 20.79 -35.60
CA ALA A 782 -12.38 21.08 -37.00
C ALA A 782 -11.52 20.15 -37.85
#